data_AF-A0A9Q8Z6E8-F1
#
_entry.id   AF-A0A9Q8Z6E8-F1
#
_cell.length_a   1.000
_cell.length_b   1.000
_cell.length_c   1.000
_cell.angle_alpha   90.00
_cell.angle_beta   90.00
_cell.angle_gamma   90.00
#
_symmetry.space_group_name_H-M   'P 1'
#
loop_
_entity.id
_entity.type
_entity.pdbx_description
1 polymer ?
#
loop_
_entity_poly.entity_id
_entity_poly.type
_entity_poly.pdbx_seq_one_letter_code
_entity_poly.pdbx_strand_id
1 'polypeptide(L)'
;MFRSVPPSPADPVYLLSQQVREDTAPEKVDLGVGVYRNERGLYHELRALGAAKRILAQQDANHDYEVTTGSAAFLTNAAKVLFGWEADILSSGRVTSVQAISGTGAIHLGALFLARTPSFQGKKVYIGTPAWGNYVPLFNLVGFEVVTYRHYDVSTGTVDFDSVLTATRSADAGSIFVLQGCCHNPSGADFSLAQWDRLADEMQAKKLFPLFDMAYQGLGASLDEDAYGLRLFAGRNLELLACQSFSKNFGLYGERVGVLHAVSQDADVAARVYERLRCLIRWEFSSSPAYGARLVNIILSDNELRQDWQTELAQIQKRLADNRKALHAELVEKRSAPGNWSSILSSNGLFCFLPLSPQQCERLAAEFHIHMLRNGRINVAGLNRSNMDHVASALVKVMSSPFSRFYLSDLQQKVARLERSLSHIETNPALARESREHGEDQVQAGSFHREQSLQPPRCGDREPGETSRSSPTETRDNSPKTDQGNGESHELTNPLLESPSKFMAASSGRSFYLGTSSNWSFHGQVLNVVHQHIRRTPLPGTDFLFDGSAYDLPWDGTRSVLETNAPVIPSIDYAIFLVNAVKFHCGQLVHLFDEEEFNAKMYAFYGNAEPNKPQEGLWYVQFLLIIAFGRTLVQRKHRASKPPGADFFVHALQLLPDTSRLCREPLLASEILCGIALYLQALDSRNAAHVTIGQAMRIALAEGMHTDMPVSELGEAFVQRCRKIWWSIYILDRQMSSQMGVPQSIRDDEITCQLTHFPGSVQRTAALKMQIRLARIYADIARSVYGPKGRLRKKFVISIKALLDDMAAIAEELRNSFPLHSDERLGGISRMPAHLHLMYYQKVFESPKEVGPLVSSRKIRPLLSMSLDASQKILNILESLQEQDLLETFLPWDLDSLFVSTMVLVLIRFVDDTLSENSSAWISKAFAFLDTMISNGNKIAESRAAELRKLEELLSEYSVNRTRQQYTTPLLPQQQQPVGQYQPPPDRNLMRSDMQSPQIMMNSEAMGMYTAFSDESSGFGDDLTAEQILAVAESMDLGTTDWLNTLATMDTYQMVDPQEHHI
;
A
#
# COMPACT_ATOMS: atom_id res chain seq x y z
N MET A 1 3.05 3.70 21.29
CA MET A 1 4.16 2.73 21.15
C MET A 1 4.13 2.01 19.78
N PHE A 2 3.05 1.33 19.37
CA PHE A 2 3.01 0.58 18.09
C PHE A 2 2.98 1.41 16.79
N ARG A 3 3.11 2.73 16.90
CA ARG A 3 3.03 3.66 15.77
C ARG A 3 4.23 3.61 14.83
N SER A 4 5.36 3.09 15.29
CA SER A 4 6.58 2.93 14.49
C SER A 4 6.62 1.61 13.72
N VAL A 5 5.72 0.67 14.01
CA VAL A 5 5.68 -0.67 13.40
C VAL A 5 5.42 -0.52 11.90
N PRO A 6 6.38 -0.87 11.02
CA PRO A 6 6.20 -0.79 9.59
C PRO A 6 5.24 -1.88 9.08
N PRO A 7 4.50 -1.64 7.97
CA PRO A 7 3.75 -2.71 7.33
C PRO A 7 4.73 -3.77 6.83
N SER A 8 4.39 -5.04 7.05
CA SER A 8 5.17 -6.17 6.51
C SER A 8 4.99 -6.27 4.99
N PRO A 9 5.99 -6.78 4.26
CA PRO A 9 5.81 -7.14 2.85
C PRO A 9 4.61 -8.06 2.66
N ALA A 10 3.84 -7.88 1.59
CA ALA A 10 2.73 -8.77 1.29
C ALA A 10 3.25 -10.16 0.87
N ASP A 11 2.73 -11.22 1.49
CA ASP A 11 3.03 -12.60 1.11
C ASP A 11 2.29 -12.95 -0.20
N PRO A 12 3.00 -13.26 -1.31
CA PRO A 12 2.37 -13.62 -2.58
C PRO A 12 1.42 -14.81 -2.50
N VAL A 13 1.68 -15.78 -1.61
CA VAL A 13 0.80 -16.96 -1.42
C VAL A 13 -0.47 -16.55 -0.67
N TYR A 14 -0.37 -15.63 0.29
CA TYR A 14 -1.53 -15.07 0.99
C TYR A 14 -2.46 -14.32 0.02
N LEU A 15 -1.88 -13.44 -0.83
CA LEU A 15 -2.65 -12.69 -1.82
C LEU A 15 -3.35 -13.62 -2.83
N LEU A 16 -2.64 -14.64 -3.33
CA LEU A 16 -3.25 -15.63 -4.23
C LEU A 16 -4.39 -16.39 -3.55
N SER A 17 -4.22 -16.77 -2.28
CA SER A 17 -5.27 -17.46 -1.51
C SER A 17 -6.50 -16.57 -1.30
N GLN A 18 -6.31 -15.25 -1.19
CA GLN A 18 -7.40 -14.29 -1.13
C GLN A 18 -8.14 -14.23 -2.48
N GLN A 19 -7.42 -14.09 -3.59
CA GLN A 19 -7.99 -14.10 -4.95
C GLN A 19 -8.81 -15.36 -5.24
N VAL A 20 -8.28 -16.55 -4.88
CA VAL A 20 -8.99 -17.83 -5.03
C VAL A 20 -10.29 -17.89 -4.20
N ARG A 21 -10.33 -17.24 -3.03
CA ARG A 21 -11.54 -17.21 -2.19
C ARG A 21 -12.59 -16.25 -2.72
N GLU A 22 -12.16 -15.13 -3.28
CA GLU A 22 -13.04 -14.10 -3.87
C GLU A 22 -13.62 -14.55 -5.21
N ASP A 23 -12.92 -15.40 -5.95
CA ASP A 23 -13.42 -15.96 -7.20
C ASP A 23 -14.53 -17.00 -6.95
N THR A 24 -15.74 -16.70 -7.42
CA THR A 24 -16.94 -17.55 -7.27
C THR A 24 -17.29 -18.33 -8.53
N ALA A 25 -16.48 -18.24 -9.59
CA ALA A 25 -16.75 -18.93 -10.84
C ALA A 25 -16.79 -20.47 -10.66
N PRO A 26 -17.76 -21.17 -11.26
CA PRO A 26 -17.89 -22.62 -11.13
C PRO A 26 -16.72 -23.39 -11.76
N GLU A 27 -16.05 -22.81 -12.76
CA GLU A 27 -14.87 -23.37 -13.43
C GLU A 27 -13.53 -23.06 -12.72
N LYS A 28 -13.57 -22.40 -11.56
CA LYS A 28 -12.36 -22.00 -10.82
C LYS A 28 -11.44 -23.17 -10.53
N VAL A 29 -10.14 -22.96 -10.78
CA VAL A 29 -9.07 -23.91 -10.45
C VAL A 29 -8.01 -23.25 -9.58
N ASP A 30 -7.79 -23.80 -8.37
CA ASP A 30 -6.69 -23.41 -7.48
C ASP A 30 -5.46 -24.29 -7.76
N LEU A 31 -4.49 -23.74 -8.48
CA LEU A 31 -3.14 -24.30 -8.66
C LEU A 31 -2.10 -23.55 -7.80
N GLY A 32 -2.54 -22.77 -6.81
CA GLY A 32 -1.70 -21.88 -6.04
C GLY A 32 -1.18 -22.49 -4.74
N VAL A 33 -2.11 -22.84 -3.84
CA VAL A 33 -1.81 -23.18 -2.44
C VAL A 33 -1.11 -24.54 -2.34
N GLY A 34 -0.08 -24.65 -1.49
CA GLY A 34 0.72 -25.86 -1.28
C GLY A 34 0.06 -26.96 -0.44
N VAL A 35 -1.15 -27.38 -0.81
CA VAL A 35 -1.95 -28.42 -0.14
C VAL A 35 -2.28 -29.52 -1.15
N TYR A 36 -2.16 -30.78 -0.75
CA TYR A 36 -2.62 -31.89 -1.58
C TYR A 36 -4.15 -31.92 -1.57
N ARG A 37 -4.76 -31.86 -2.76
CA ARG A 37 -6.19 -31.97 -2.97
C ARG A 37 -6.51 -33.31 -3.61
N ASN A 38 -7.60 -33.95 -3.20
CA ASN A 38 -8.07 -35.20 -3.83
C ASN A 38 -8.70 -34.95 -5.21
N GLU A 39 -9.21 -36.00 -5.86
CA GLU A 39 -9.83 -35.91 -7.19
C GLU A 39 -11.06 -34.99 -7.26
N ARG A 40 -11.66 -34.67 -6.12
CA ARG A 40 -12.79 -33.72 -5.99
C ARG A 40 -12.32 -32.29 -5.70
N GLY A 41 -11.02 -32.02 -5.66
CA GLY A 41 -10.47 -30.71 -5.29
C GLY A 41 -10.53 -30.38 -3.79
N LEU A 42 -10.84 -31.36 -2.93
CA LEU A 42 -11.02 -31.16 -1.49
C LEU A 42 -9.81 -31.63 -0.68
N TYR A 43 -9.76 -31.25 0.60
CA TYR A 43 -8.81 -31.82 1.56
C TYR A 43 -8.89 -33.36 1.55
N HIS A 44 -7.73 -34.02 1.57
CA HIS A 44 -7.63 -35.47 1.61
C HIS A 44 -7.17 -35.91 3.00
N GLU A 45 -8.11 -36.42 3.79
CA GLU A 45 -7.78 -37.14 5.02
C GLU A 45 -7.33 -38.55 4.67
N LEU A 46 -6.13 -38.93 5.14
CA LEU A 46 -5.60 -40.29 5.01
C LEU A 46 -6.41 -41.25 5.89
N ARG A 47 -6.64 -42.48 5.42
CA ARG A 47 -7.34 -43.52 6.20
C ARG A 47 -6.59 -43.85 7.48
N ALA A 48 -5.25 -43.94 7.43
CA ALA A 48 -4.42 -44.13 8.62
C ALA A 48 -4.63 -42.99 9.64
N LEU A 49 -4.81 -41.75 9.17
CA LEU A 49 -5.08 -40.60 10.03
C LEU A 49 -6.49 -40.66 10.65
N GLY A 50 -7.51 -41.00 9.87
CA GLY A 50 -8.87 -41.20 10.38
C GLY A 50 -8.97 -42.35 11.41
N ALA A 51 -8.16 -43.41 11.24
CA ALA A 51 -8.05 -44.48 12.22
C ALA A 51 -7.36 -44.00 13.51
N ALA A 52 -6.24 -43.29 13.40
CA ALA A 52 -5.52 -42.75 14.55
C ALA A 52 -6.37 -41.77 15.37
N LYS A 53 -7.21 -40.94 14.74
CA LYS A 53 -8.16 -40.05 15.44
C LYS A 53 -9.17 -40.83 16.28
N ARG A 54 -9.72 -41.93 15.75
CA ARG A 54 -10.65 -42.80 16.49
C ARG A 54 -9.98 -43.47 17.68
N ILE A 55 -8.75 -43.95 17.50
CA ILE A 55 -7.94 -44.54 18.58
C ILE A 55 -7.67 -43.49 19.67
N LEU A 56 -7.22 -42.29 19.29
CA LEU A 56 -6.92 -41.23 20.24
C LEU A 56 -8.16 -40.77 21.02
N ALA A 57 -9.34 -40.73 20.38
CA ALA A 57 -10.60 -40.38 21.05
C ALA A 57 -11.08 -41.44 22.07
N GLN A 58 -10.61 -42.69 21.95
CA GLN A 58 -10.91 -43.78 22.89
C GLN A 58 -9.90 -43.84 24.05
N GLN A 59 -8.69 -43.32 23.84
CA GLN A 59 -7.72 -43.12 24.90
C GLN A 59 -8.15 -41.88 25.68
N ASP A 60 -8.34 -41.96 27.00
CA ASP A 60 -8.58 -40.79 27.85
C ASP A 60 -7.31 -39.92 27.91
N ALA A 61 -7.03 -39.27 26.79
CA ALA A 61 -5.81 -38.52 26.56
C ALA A 61 -5.96 -37.19 27.28
N ASN A 62 -5.38 -37.08 28.47
CA ASN A 62 -5.38 -35.84 29.24
C ASN A 62 -4.88 -34.64 28.40
N HIS A 63 -5.19 -33.44 28.88
CA HIS A 63 -4.80 -32.18 28.26
C HIS A 63 -3.67 -31.49 29.03
N ASP A 64 -2.88 -32.28 29.78
CA ASP A 64 -1.74 -31.76 30.51
C ASP A 64 -0.64 -31.29 29.55
N TYR A 65 0.25 -30.43 30.04
CA TYR A 65 1.43 -30.03 29.29
C TYR A 65 2.27 -31.26 28.94
N GLU A 66 2.58 -31.43 27.65
CA GLU A 66 3.63 -32.36 27.22
C GLU A 66 5.00 -31.90 27.73
N VAL A 67 5.97 -32.82 27.72
CA VAL A 67 7.37 -32.47 27.94
C VAL A 67 7.77 -31.35 26.98
N THR A 68 8.53 -30.36 27.46
CA THR A 68 8.94 -29.16 26.69
C THR A 68 9.40 -29.48 25.26
N THR A 69 10.15 -30.56 25.08
CA THR A 69 10.74 -30.99 23.81
C THR A 69 9.85 -31.95 23.01
N GLY A 70 8.67 -32.32 23.50
CA GLY A 70 7.77 -33.30 22.90
C GLY A 70 7.94 -34.72 23.49
N SER A 71 7.01 -35.60 23.14
CA SER A 71 7.01 -36.99 23.61
C SER A 71 8.17 -37.79 23.01
N ALA A 72 8.92 -38.50 23.86
CA ALA A 72 10.04 -39.32 23.43
C ALA A 72 9.65 -40.37 22.36
N ALA A 73 8.49 -41.02 22.52
CA ALA A 73 8.00 -42.02 21.56
C ALA A 73 7.77 -41.40 20.18
N PHE A 74 7.13 -40.23 20.13
CA PHE A 74 6.91 -39.49 18.89
C PHE A 74 8.24 -39.10 18.24
N LEU A 75 9.18 -38.55 19.01
CA LEU A 75 10.48 -38.10 18.50
C LEU A 75 11.31 -39.26 17.93
N THR A 76 11.33 -40.41 18.61
CA THR A 76 11.99 -41.62 18.11
C THR A 76 11.38 -42.09 16.80
N ASN A 77 10.04 -42.13 16.71
CA ASN A 77 9.36 -42.54 15.50
C ASN A 77 9.55 -41.55 14.33
N ALA A 78 9.54 -40.25 14.62
CA ALA A 78 9.84 -39.20 13.64
C ALA A 78 11.27 -39.33 13.08
N ALA A 79 12.25 -39.57 13.96
CA ALA A 79 13.64 -39.81 13.55
C ALA A 79 13.79 -41.08 12.71
N LYS A 80 13.06 -42.16 13.01
CA LYS A 80 13.03 -43.38 12.18
C LYS A 80 12.52 -43.13 10.76
N VAL A 81 11.48 -42.31 10.60
CA VAL A 81 11.00 -41.93 9.26
C VAL A 81 12.10 -41.21 8.48
N LEU A 82 12.86 -40.33 9.14
CA LEU A 82 13.88 -39.52 8.48
C LEU A 82 15.17 -40.30 8.15
N PHE A 83 15.76 -40.93 9.16
CA PHE A 83 17.06 -41.61 9.04
C PHE A 83 16.95 -43.07 8.57
N GLY A 84 15.77 -43.68 8.69
CA GLY A 84 15.53 -45.11 8.44
C GLY A 84 15.31 -45.87 9.74
N TRP A 85 14.43 -46.88 9.72
CA TRP A 85 14.00 -47.62 10.92
C TRP A 85 15.13 -48.37 11.63
N GLU A 86 16.11 -48.83 10.86
CA GLU A 86 17.25 -49.64 11.33
C GLU A 86 18.58 -48.88 11.21
N ALA A 87 18.54 -47.55 11.07
CA ALA A 87 19.76 -46.77 10.86
C ALA A 87 20.63 -46.71 12.14
N ASP A 88 21.89 -47.14 12.03
CA ASP A 88 22.87 -47.17 13.12
C ASP A 88 22.98 -45.82 13.87
N ILE A 89 22.85 -44.71 13.13
CA ILE A 89 22.96 -43.36 13.69
C ILE A 89 21.93 -43.08 14.80
N LEU A 90 20.76 -43.74 14.77
CA LEU A 90 19.74 -43.61 15.80
C LEU A 90 20.19 -44.21 17.15
N SER A 91 21.09 -45.19 17.11
CA SER A 91 21.66 -45.82 18.32
C SER A 91 22.98 -45.18 18.78
N SER A 92 23.57 -44.30 17.96
CA SER A 92 24.88 -43.70 18.21
C SER A 92 24.90 -42.64 19.33
N GLY A 93 23.74 -42.17 19.80
CA GLY A 93 23.61 -41.05 20.73
C GLY A 93 23.88 -39.67 20.11
N ARG A 94 24.23 -39.59 18.82
CA ARG A 94 24.58 -38.35 18.12
C ARG A 94 23.38 -37.54 17.62
N VAL A 95 22.19 -38.13 17.60
CA VAL A 95 20.98 -37.49 17.08
C VAL A 95 20.14 -36.98 18.24
N THR A 96 20.01 -35.66 18.31
CA THR A 96 19.10 -34.97 19.21
C THR A 96 17.85 -34.56 18.44
N SER A 97 16.66 -34.84 18.98
CA SER A 97 15.39 -34.47 18.34
C SER A 97 14.52 -33.68 19.31
N VAL A 98 13.89 -32.61 18.83
CA VAL A 98 12.91 -31.83 19.58
C VAL A 98 11.71 -31.50 18.70
N GLN A 99 10.51 -31.58 19.26
CA GLN A 99 9.29 -31.24 18.55
C GLN A 99 9.27 -29.73 18.24
N ALA A 100 8.76 -29.40 17.07
CA ALA A 100 8.65 -28.03 16.59
C ALA A 100 7.27 -27.77 15.98
N ILE A 101 6.95 -26.48 15.78
CA ILE A 101 5.71 -26.03 15.13
C ILE A 101 5.82 -26.22 13.60
N SER A 102 5.74 -27.49 13.18
CA SER A 102 5.95 -27.93 11.79
C SER A 102 7.35 -27.61 11.24
N GLY A 103 7.53 -27.66 9.92
CA GLY A 103 8.79 -27.36 9.25
C GLY A 103 9.22 -25.90 9.46
N THR A 104 8.29 -24.94 9.38
CA THR A 104 8.57 -23.52 9.64
C THR A 104 9.13 -23.30 11.04
N GLY A 105 8.51 -23.91 12.07
CA GLY A 105 8.99 -23.85 13.44
C GLY A 105 10.34 -24.56 13.62
N ALA A 106 10.56 -25.68 12.93
CA ALA A 106 11.85 -26.39 12.98
C ALA A 106 12.99 -25.56 12.36
N ILE A 107 12.76 -24.94 11.21
CA ILE A 107 13.74 -24.05 10.55
C ILE A 107 14.01 -22.83 11.43
N HIS A 108 12.97 -22.19 11.98
CA HIS A 108 13.12 -21.04 12.88
C HIS A 108 13.91 -21.40 14.13
N LEU A 109 13.57 -22.51 14.80
CA LEU A 109 14.27 -22.97 15.99
C LEU A 109 15.74 -23.33 15.67
N GLY A 110 15.98 -23.97 14.53
CA GLY A 110 17.33 -24.28 14.04
C GLY A 110 18.14 -23.02 13.74
N ALA A 111 17.55 -22.05 13.05
CA ALA A 111 18.17 -20.77 12.75
C ALA A 111 18.47 -19.99 14.05
N LEU A 112 17.53 -19.93 14.99
CA LEU A 112 17.75 -19.29 16.29
C LEU A 112 18.86 -20.00 17.08
N PHE A 113 18.88 -21.33 17.09
CA PHE A 113 19.93 -22.11 17.72
C PHE A 113 21.32 -21.76 17.15
N LEU A 114 21.46 -21.74 15.81
CA LEU A 114 22.70 -21.37 15.16
C LEU A 114 23.08 -19.91 15.47
N ALA A 115 22.16 -18.95 15.38
CA ALA A 115 22.41 -17.54 15.68
C ALA A 115 22.88 -17.30 17.13
N ARG A 116 22.47 -18.18 18.06
CA ARG A 116 22.87 -18.13 19.48
C ARG A 116 24.06 -19.03 19.81
N THR A 117 24.67 -19.66 18.80
CA THR A 117 25.84 -20.52 18.96
C THR A 117 27.10 -19.77 18.53
N PRO A 118 28.12 -19.61 19.41
CA PRO A 118 29.29 -18.78 19.12
C PRO A 118 30.02 -19.11 17.81
N SER A 119 30.12 -20.39 17.44
CA SER A 119 30.81 -20.83 16.21
C SER A 119 30.13 -20.38 14.91
N PHE A 120 28.86 -19.97 14.98
CA PHE A 120 28.07 -19.51 13.82
C PHE A 120 27.88 -18.00 13.79
N GLN A 121 28.40 -17.26 14.78
CA GLN A 121 28.33 -15.80 14.76
C GLN A 121 29.14 -15.23 13.59
N GLY A 122 28.52 -14.33 12.82
CA GLY A 122 29.11 -13.76 11.62
C GLY A 122 29.18 -14.69 10.41
N LYS A 123 28.64 -15.92 10.49
CA LYS A 123 28.50 -16.82 9.33
C LYS A 123 27.31 -16.41 8.47
N LYS A 124 27.40 -16.70 7.18
CA LYS A 124 26.35 -16.40 6.19
C LYS A 124 25.49 -17.63 5.93
N VAL A 125 24.24 -17.39 5.53
CA VAL A 125 23.29 -18.42 5.12
C VAL A 125 23.12 -18.38 3.60
N TYR A 126 23.39 -19.49 2.94
CA TYR A 126 23.31 -19.66 1.50
C TYR A 126 21.99 -20.32 1.10
N ILE A 127 21.23 -19.67 0.21
CA ILE A 127 19.94 -20.14 -0.28
C ILE A 127 19.95 -20.20 -1.81
N GLY A 128 19.67 -21.38 -2.36
CA GLY A 128 19.56 -21.60 -3.80
C GLY A 128 18.23 -21.08 -4.36
N THR A 129 18.24 -20.08 -5.23
CA THR A 129 17.03 -19.45 -5.79
C THR A 129 16.65 -20.02 -7.16
N PRO A 130 15.34 -20.05 -7.49
CA PRO A 130 14.20 -19.68 -6.63
C PRO A 130 14.05 -20.69 -5.48
N ALA A 131 13.52 -20.27 -4.32
CA ALA A 131 13.35 -21.12 -3.14
C ALA A 131 11.98 -20.88 -2.50
N TRP A 132 11.67 -21.61 -1.43
CA TRP A 132 10.51 -21.29 -0.59
C TRP A 132 10.67 -19.87 -0.02
N GLY A 133 9.73 -18.98 -0.33
CA GLY A 133 9.86 -17.53 -0.10
C GLY A 133 10.04 -17.11 1.36
N ASN A 134 9.80 -18.01 2.32
CA ASN A 134 9.92 -17.70 3.74
C ASN A 134 11.34 -17.90 4.29
N TYR A 135 12.29 -18.48 3.54
CA TYR A 135 13.65 -18.67 4.06
C TYR A 135 14.34 -17.34 4.39
N VAL A 136 14.40 -16.43 3.42
CA VAL A 136 15.07 -15.12 3.58
C VAL A 136 14.53 -14.34 4.78
N PRO A 137 13.21 -14.07 4.90
CA PRO A 137 12.69 -13.33 6.06
C PRO A 137 12.92 -14.07 7.38
N LEU A 138 12.86 -15.41 7.40
CA LEU A 138 13.09 -16.20 8.62
C LEU A 138 14.54 -16.13 9.11
N PHE A 139 15.53 -16.27 8.23
CA PHE A 139 16.94 -16.15 8.62
C PHE A 139 17.33 -14.71 8.98
N ASN A 140 16.79 -13.72 8.25
CA ASN A 140 16.99 -12.31 8.59
C ASN A 140 16.40 -11.97 9.97
N LEU A 141 15.25 -12.55 10.34
CA LEU A 141 14.60 -12.33 11.63
C LEU A 141 15.49 -12.68 12.82
N VAL A 142 16.35 -13.71 12.69
CA VAL A 142 17.29 -14.13 13.74
C VAL A 142 18.69 -13.53 13.58
N GLY A 143 18.88 -12.63 12.60
CA GLY A 143 20.10 -11.83 12.43
C GLY A 143 21.18 -12.43 11.53
N PHE A 144 20.87 -13.43 10.70
CA PHE A 144 21.81 -13.94 9.71
C PHE A 144 21.84 -13.08 8.44
N GLU A 145 23.04 -12.89 7.89
CA GLU A 145 23.19 -12.40 6.51
C GLU A 145 22.87 -13.55 5.54
N VAL A 146 22.02 -13.29 4.56
CA VAL A 146 21.63 -14.26 3.54
C VAL A 146 22.32 -13.95 2.22
N VAL A 147 22.98 -14.96 1.65
CA VAL A 147 23.56 -14.97 0.31
C VAL A 147 22.71 -15.90 -0.57
N THR A 148 22.37 -15.45 -1.76
CA THR A 148 21.63 -16.27 -2.73
C THR A 148 22.55 -16.76 -3.84
N TYR A 149 22.27 -17.96 -4.37
CA TYR A 149 22.93 -18.51 -5.56
C TYR A 149 21.90 -19.15 -6.48
N ARG A 150 22.21 -19.28 -7.77
CA ARG A 150 21.29 -19.91 -8.72
C ARG A 150 21.24 -21.41 -8.47
N HIS A 151 20.04 -21.94 -8.23
CA HIS A 151 19.80 -23.38 -8.08
C HIS A 151 19.05 -23.98 -9.27
N TYR A 152 18.24 -23.18 -9.95
CA TYR A 152 17.42 -23.65 -11.07
C TYR A 152 17.83 -22.95 -12.37
N ASP A 153 18.01 -23.73 -13.42
CA ASP A 153 18.19 -23.21 -14.75
C ASP A 153 16.85 -23.21 -15.50
N VAL A 154 16.34 -22.00 -15.74
CA VAL A 154 15.07 -21.78 -16.45
C VAL A 154 15.12 -22.30 -17.89
N SER A 155 16.29 -22.30 -18.53
CA SER A 155 16.43 -22.71 -19.94
C SER A 155 16.31 -24.23 -20.11
N THR A 156 16.93 -25.00 -19.23
CA THR A 156 16.89 -26.47 -19.24
C THR A 156 15.73 -27.03 -18.41
N GLY A 157 15.20 -26.26 -17.47
CA GLY A 157 14.18 -26.71 -16.53
C GLY A 157 14.71 -27.67 -15.46
N THR A 158 16.01 -27.60 -15.17
CA THR A 158 16.72 -28.53 -14.27
C THR A 158 17.55 -27.79 -13.22
N VAL A 159 18.21 -28.52 -12.34
CA VAL A 159 19.13 -27.95 -11.35
C VAL A 159 20.37 -27.39 -12.03
N ASP A 160 20.67 -26.11 -11.79
CA ASP A 160 21.94 -25.48 -12.16
C ASP A 160 23.04 -25.91 -11.18
N PHE A 161 23.56 -27.11 -11.41
CA PHE A 161 24.50 -27.71 -10.48
C PHE A 161 25.87 -27.02 -10.46
N ASP A 162 26.29 -26.41 -11.57
CA ASP A 162 27.55 -25.69 -11.62
C ASP A 162 27.51 -24.42 -10.77
N SER A 163 26.38 -23.70 -10.77
CA SER A 163 26.15 -22.57 -9.86
C SER A 163 26.13 -23.01 -8.39
N VAL A 164 25.51 -24.16 -8.08
CA VAL A 164 25.52 -24.75 -6.72
C VAL A 164 26.96 -25.02 -6.27
N LEU A 165 27.75 -25.69 -7.09
CA LEU A 165 29.15 -26.00 -6.79
C LEU A 165 29.99 -24.72 -6.66
N THR A 166 29.78 -23.74 -7.53
CA THR A 166 30.48 -22.44 -7.47
C THR A 166 30.21 -21.74 -6.14
N ALA A 167 28.95 -21.72 -5.68
CA ALA A 167 28.59 -21.14 -4.39
C ALA A 167 29.23 -21.88 -3.21
N THR A 168 29.24 -23.22 -3.24
CA THR A 168 29.92 -24.00 -2.19
C THR A 168 31.42 -23.76 -2.18
N ARG A 169 32.04 -23.58 -3.34
CA ARG A 169 33.48 -23.36 -3.47
C ARG A 169 33.92 -21.96 -3.04
N SER A 170 33.05 -20.97 -3.19
CA SER A 170 33.32 -19.58 -2.82
C SER A 170 32.95 -19.26 -1.37
N ALA A 171 32.10 -20.06 -0.73
CA ALA A 171 31.68 -19.85 0.64
C ALA A 171 32.81 -20.08 1.66
N ASP A 172 32.81 -19.26 2.70
CA ASP A 172 33.71 -19.41 3.84
C ASP A 172 33.34 -20.63 4.68
N ALA A 173 34.35 -21.26 5.30
CA ALA A 173 34.14 -22.38 6.20
C ALA A 173 33.15 -22.03 7.34
N GLY A 174 32.25 -22.95 7.64
CA GLY A 174 31.16 -22.77 8.62
C GLY A 174 29.96 -21.98 8.09
N SER A 175 29.94 -21.57 6.81
CA SER A 175 28.72 -21.02 6.20
C SER A 175 27.61 -22.06 6.16
N ILE A 176 26.38 -21.60 6.36
CA ILE A 176 25.20 -22.46 6.48
C ILE A 176 24.55 -22.58 5.11
N PHE A 177 24.28 -23.79 4.63
CA PHE A 177 23.57 -24.02 3.37
C PHE A 177 22.20 -24.62 3.65
N VAL A 178 21.15 -23.94 3.20
CA VAL A 178 19.78 -24.44 3.30
C VAL A 178 19.51 -25.34 2.09
N LEU A 179 19.28 -26.62 2.35
CA LEU A 179 19.11 -27.66 1.34
C LEU A 179 17.71 -28.27 1.44
N GLN A 180 16.93 -28.23 0.36
CA GLN A 180 15.67 -28.98 0.30
C GLN A 180 16.00 -30.43 -0.06
N GLY A 181 15.65 -31.39 0.81
CA GLY A 181 16.09 -32.78 0.63
C GLY A 181 15.47 -33.48 -0.58
N CYS A 182 14.24 -33.08 -0.94
CA CYS A 182 13.48 -33.60 -2.08
C CYS A 182 12.32 -32.65 -2.41
N CYS A 183 11.68 -32.87 -3.56
CA CYS A 183 10.52 -32.11 -4.03
C CYS A 183 10.71 -30.59 -3.94
N HIS A 184 11.83 -30.08 -4.47
CA HIS A 184 12.25 -28.70 -4.28
C HIS A 184 11.10 -27.69 -4.55
N ASN A 185 10.72 -26.91 -3.54
CA ASN A 185 9.75 -25.84 -3.67
C ASN A 185 10.48 -24.53 -4.03
N PRO A 186 10.23 -23.92 -5.19
CA PRO A 186 9.04 -24.08 -6.04
C PRO A 186 9.18 -24.92 -7.33
N SER A 187 10.38 -25.36 -7.72
CA SER A 187 10.62 -25.89 -9.08
C SER A 187 10.20 -27.35 -9.30
N GLY A 188 10.20 -28.17 -8.26
CA GLY A 188 10.14 -29.63 -8.33
C GLY A 188 11.43 -30.28 -8.87
N ALA A 189 12.48 -29.51 -9.15
CA ALA A 189 13.74 -30.02 -9.66
C ALA A 189 14.66 -30.42 -8.51
N ASP A 190 14.87 -31.72 -8.35
CA ASP A 190 15.69 -32.29 -7.29
C ASP A 190 17.11 -32.63 -7.78
N PHE A 191 18.07 -32.65 -6.85
CA PHE A 191 19.39 -33.19 -7.14
C PHE A 191 19.29 -34.69 -7.43
N SER A 192 19.99 -35.14 -8.47
CA SER A 192 20.25 -36.57 -8.67
C SER A 192 21.15 -37.14 -7.56
N LEU A 193 21.16 -38.46 -7.39
CA LEU A 193 22.02 -39.13 -6.41
C LEU A 193 23.50 -38.77 -6.61
N ALA A 194 23.98 -38.76 -7.86
CA ALA A 194 25.35 -38.38 -8.19
C ALA A 194 25.66 -36.91 -7.87
N GLN A 195 24.68 -36.01 -8.01
CA GLN A 195 24.83 -34.61 -7.60
C GLN A 195 24.88 -34.49 -6.08
N TRP A 196 24.08 -35.26 -5.34
CA TRP A 196 24.17 -35.33 -3.88
C TRP A 196 25.54 -35.79 -3.40
N ASP A 197 26.11 -36.82 -4.02
CA ASP A 197 27.46 -37.33 -3.70
C ASP A 197 28.52 -36.24 -3.87
N ARG A 198 28.53 -35.58 -5.03
CA ARG A 198 29.47 -34.50 -5.32
C ARG A 198 29.29 -33.28 -4.41
N LEU A 199 28.04 -32.93 -4.09
CA LEU A 199 27.75 -31.82 -3.19
C LEU A 199 28.25 -32.12 -1.77
N ALA A 200 28.08 -33.36 -1.30
CA ALA A 200 28.59 -33.80 -0.01
C ALA A 200 30.12 -33.75 0.05
N ASP A 201 30.82 -34.18 -1.01
CA ASP A 201 32.29 -34.09 -1.11
C ASP A 201 32.77 -32.64 -0.95
N GLU A 202 32.16 -31.72 -1.70
CA GLU A 202 32.56 -30.31 -1.72
C GLU A 202 32.24 -29.60 -0.41
N MET A 203 31.05 -29.81 0.15
CA MET A 203 30.67 -29.23 1.43
C MET A 203 31.53 -29.74 2.58
N GLN A 204 31.89 -31.03 2.57
CA GLN A 204 32.81 -31.61 3.56
C GLN A 204 34.22 -31.01 3.43
N ALA A 205 34.75 -30.92 2.20
CA ALA A 205 36.06 -30.33 1.93
C ALA A 205 36.14 -28.86 2.37
N LYS A 206 35.06 -28.11 2.15
CA LYS A 206 34.94 -26.69 2.54
C LYS A 206 34.49 -26.47 3.98
N LYS A 207 34.19 -27.53 4.73
CA LYS A 207 33.69 -27.47 6.12
C LYS A 207 32.44 -26.59 6.23
N LEU A 208 31.51 -26.76 5.30
CA LEU A 208 30.23 -26.05 5.28
C LEU A 208 29.20 -26.76 6.14
N PHE A 209 28.22 -26.01 6.65
CA PHE A 209 27.20 -26.54 7.56
C PHE A 209 25.85 -26.73 6.85
N PRO A 210 25.38 -27.96 6.63
CA PRO A 210 24.09 -28.23 6.00
C PRO A 210 22.91 -28.07 6.97
N LEU A 211 21.86 -27.39 6.52
CA LEU A 211 20.54 -27.35 7.14
C LEU A 211 19.52 -27.89 6.13
N PHE A 212 19.00 -29.09 6.39
CA PHE A 212 18.02 -29.74 5.52
C PHE A 212 16.58 -29.32 5.87
N ASP A 213 15.79 -28.92 4.86
CA ASP A 213 14.33 -28.85 4.93
C ASP A 213 13.71 -30.12 4.32
N MET A 214 12.96 -30.85 5.15
CA MET A 214 12.39 -32.17 4.87
C MET A 214 10.86 -32.11 4.99
N ALA A 215 10.23 -31.36 4.08
CA ALA A 215 8.79 -31.10 4.12
C ALA A 215 7.91 -32.04 3.29
N TYR A 216 8.49 -32.80 2.36
CA TYR A 216 7.78 -33.56 1.33
C TYR A 216 8.19 -35.04 1.24
N GLN A 217 8.92 -35.56 2.23
CA GLN A 217 9.44 -36.93 2.20
C GLN A 217 8.32 -37.96 1.92
N GLY A 218 8.53 -38.77 0.88
CA GLY A 218 7.62 -39.75 0.31
C GLY A 218 6.71 -39.24 -0.82
N LEU A 219 6.78 -37.95 -1.18
CA LEU A 219 6.04 -37.38 -2.31
C LEU A 219 6.87 -37.25 -3.59
N GLY A 220 8.19 -37.49 -3.53
CA GLY A 220 9.07 -37.47 -4.68
C GLY A 220 9.15 -38.85 -5.31
N ALA A 221 10.04 -39.69 -4.81
CA ALA A 221 10.23 -41.06 -5.26
C ALA A 221 9.76 -42.09 -4.21
N SER A 222 10.40 -42.09 -3.04
CA SER A 222 10.07 -42.96 -1.92
C SER A 222 10.55 -42.32 -0.61
N LEU A 223 10.13 -42.85 0.55
CA LEU A 223 10.61 -42.32 1.84
C LEU A 223 12.14 -42.38 1.97
N ASP A 224 12.78 -43.41 1.41
CA ASP A 224 14.23 -43.60 1.52
C ASP A 224 15.00 -42.78 0.50
N GLU A 225 14.58 -42.76 -0.76
CA GLU A 225 15.24 -41.96 -1.80
C GLU A 225 15.10 -40.46 -1.52
N ASP A 226 13.93 -40.03 -1.03
CA ASP A 226 13.68 -38.62 -0.68
C ASP A 226 14.55 -38.13 0.49
N ALA A 227 15.13 -39.03 1.28
CA ALA A 227 16.04 -38.74 2.38
C ALA A 227 17.51 -39.05 2.05
N TYR A 228 17.84 -39.43 0.82
CA TYR A 228 19.20 -39.85 0.42
C TYR A 228 20.27 -38.82 0.78
N GLY A 229 20.10 -37.57 0.34
CA GLY A 229 21.06 -36.50 0.59
C GLY A 229 21.33 -36.29 2.09
N LEU A 230 20.29 -36.28 2.91
CA LEU A 230 20.44 -36.15 4.36
C LEU A 230 21.20 -37.34 4.97
N ARG A 231 20.84 -38.56 4.59
CA ARG A 231 21.46 -39.79 5.11
C ARG A 231 22.92 -39.91 4.66
N LEU A 232 23.23 -39.50 3.44
CA LEU A 232 24.60 -39.41 2.91
C LEU A 232 25.47 -38.48 3.78
N PHE A 233 24.99 -37.26 4.06
CA PHE A 233 25.73 -36.30 4.87
C PHE A 233 25.91 -36.79 6.31
N ALA A 234 24.86 -37.35 6.90
CA ALA A 234 24.91 -37.94 8.24
C ALA A 234 25.90 -39.13 8.31
N GLY A 235 25.89 -40.00 7.30
CA GLY A 235 26.80 -41.14 7.17
C GLY A 235 28.27 -40.74 6.98
N ARG A 236 28.52 -39.55 6.41
CA ARG A 236 29.86 -38.94 6.32
C ARG A 236 30.31 -38.24 7.60
N ASN A 237 29.57 -38.42 8.69
CA ASN A 237 29.86 -37.85 10.00
C ASN A 237 29.85 -36.31 10.01
N LEU A 238 29.12 -35.67 9.08
CA LEU A 238 28.91 -34.23 9.08
C LEU A 238 27.88 -33.85 10.16
N GLU A 239 28.18 -32.78 10.90
CA GLU A 239 27.17 -32.15 11.75
C GLU A 239 26.14 -31.44 10.88
N LEU A 240 24.86 -31.64 11.17
CA LEU A 240 23.77 -31.09 10.39
C LEU A 240 22.52 -30.81 11.22
N LEU A 241 21.67 -29.92 10.71
CA LEU A 241 20.30 -29.77 11.18
C LEU A 241 19.33 -30.31 10.12
N ALA A 242 18.26 -30.97 10.55
CA ALA A 242 17.19 -31.42 9.68
C ALA A 242 15.82 -31.01 10.22
N CYS A 243 15.08 -30.27 9.41
CA CYS A 243 13.80 -29.68 9.74
C CYS A 243 12.68 -30.50 9.08
N GLN A 244 12.07 -31.39 9.86
CA GLN A 244 11.05 -32.33 9.36
C GLN A 244 9.65 -31.74 9.54
N SER A 245 8.83 -31.77 8.48
CA SER A 245 7.40 -31.40 8.55
C SER A 245 6.51 -32.62 8.29
N PHE A 246 5.43 -32.74 9.08
CA PHE A 246 4.38 -33.72 8.83
C PHE A 246 3.15 -33.14 8.11
N SER A 247 3.24 -31.89 7.63
CA SER A 247 2.08 -31.23 7.06
C SER A 247 1.61 -31.85 5.73
N LYS A 248 2.53 -32.35 4.90
CA LYS A 248 2.20 -32.83 3.54
C LYS A 248 2.09 -34.34 3.47
N ASN A 249 3.04 -35.07 4.05
CA ASN A 249 3.06 -36.53 4.05
C ASN A 249 2.01 -37.18 4.97
N PHE A 250 1.49 -36.47 5.99
CA PHE A 250 0.33 -36.92 6.79
C PHE A 250 -0.96 -36.12 6.54
N GLY A 251 -0.91 -35.07 5.73
CA GLY A 251 -2.06 -34.15 5.56
C GLY A 251 -2.38 -33.31 6.80
N LEU A 252 -1.42 -33.13 7.73
CA LEU A 252 -1.57 -32.39 8.98
C LEU A 252 -1.15 -30.92 8.84
N TYR A 253 -1.76 -30.21 7.90
CA TYR A 253 -1.41 -28.82 7.57
C TYR A 253 -1.63 -27.87 8.76
N GLY A 254 -2.86 -27.87 9.30
CA GLY A 254 -3.29 -26.98 10.37
C GLY A 254 -2.84 -27.40 11.77
N GLU A 255 -2.50 -28.68 11.97
CA GLU A 255 -2.07 -29.22 13.28
C GLU A 255 -0.63 -28.85 13.65
N ARG A 256 0.10 -28.25 12.70
CA ARG A 256 1.46 -27.71 12.87
C ARG A 256 2.46 -28.69 13.51
N VAL A 257 2.49 -29.94 13.03
CA VAL A 257 3.37 -31.00 13.55
C VAL A 257 4.70 -31.05 12.78
N GLY A 258 5.82 -31.05 13.49
CA GLY A 258 7.16 -31.19 12.93
C GLY A 258 8.21 -31.45 14.01
N VAL A 259 9.45 -31.70 13.58
CA VAL A 259 10.59 -32.02 14.45
C VAL A 259 11.85 -31.36 13.90
N LEU A 260 12.67 -30.80 14.79
CA LEU A 260 14.05 -30.42 14.50
C LEU A 260 14.97 -31.53 15.00
N HIS A 261 15.76 -32.09 14.09
CA HIS A 261 16.83 -33.03 14.41
C HIS A 261 18.18 -32.34 14.27
N ALA A 262 19.06 -32.54 15.24
CA ALA A 262 20.46 -32.13 15.18
C ALA A 262 21.34 -33.39 15.21
N VAL A 263 22.16 -33.56 14.20
CA VAL A 263 23.21 -34.59 14.17
C VAL A 263 24.50 -33.92 14.63
N SER A 264 25.03 -34.39 15.75
CA SER A 264 26.27 -33.87 16.35
C SER A 264 27.45 -34.80 16.11
N GLN A 265 28.65 -34.33 16.43
CA GLN A 265 29.87 -35.11 16.33
C GLN A 265 29.84 -36.35 17.25
N ASP A 266 29.36 -36.20 18.48
CA ASP A 266 29.28 -37.24 19.50
C ASP A 266 28.06 -37.03 20.44
N ALA A 267 27.87 -37.97 21.37
CA ALA A 267 26.75 -37.95 22.32
C ALA A 267 26.83 -36.80 23.34
N ASP A 268 28.04 -36.36 23.72
CA ASP A 268 28.22 -35.27 24.69
C ASP A 268 27.83 -33.93 24.06
N VAL A 269 28.21 -33.71 22.80
CA VAL A 269 27.76 -32.54 22.01
C VAL A 269 26.24 -32.60 21.83
N ALA A 270 25.69 -33.77 21.46
CA ALA A 270 24.25 -33.93 21.26
C ALA A 270 23.44 -33.57 22.52
N ALA A 271 23.92 -33.96 23.71
CA ALA A 271 23.29 -33.62 24.98
C ALA A 271 23.30 -32.10 25.26
N ARG A 272 24.41 -31.40 24.95
CA ARG A 272 24.48 -29.93 25.09
C ARG A 272 23.55 -29.22 24.10
N VAL A 273 23.47 -29.72 22.87
CA VAL A 273 22.54 -29.22 21.85
C VAL A 273 21.10 -29.39 22.32
N TYR A 274 20.75 -30.56 22.87
CA TYR A 274 19.42 -30.83 23.43
C TYR A 274 19.03 -29.84 24.52
N GLU A 275 19.90 -29.63 25.50
CA GLU A 275 19.63 -28.69 26.60
C GLU A 275 19.44 -27.25 26.09
N ARG A 276 20.22 -26.84 25.08
CA ARG A 276 20.07 -25.52 24.49
C ARG A 276 18.75 -25.38 23.75
N LEU A 277 18.37 -26.37 22.95
CA LEU A 277 17.09 -26.39 22.22
C LEU A 277 15.90 -26.41 23.19
N ARG A 278 15.96 -27.23 24.25
CA ARG A 278 14.94 -27.26 25.32
C ARG A 278 14.74 -25.88 25.94
N CYS A 279 15.83 -25.16 26.23
CA CYS A 279 15.76 -23.80 26.76
C CYS A 279 15.11 -22.83 25.76
N LEU A 280 15.53 -22.84 24.49
CA LEU A 280 14.96 -21.98 23.45
C LEU A 280 13.46 -22.22 23.28
N ILE A 281 13.02 -23.48 23.22
CA ILE A 281 11.60 -23.85 23.17
C ILE A 281 10.85 -23.29 24.39
N ARG A 282 11.40 -23.48 25.59
CA ARG A 282 10.78 -23.01 26.83
C ARG A 282 10.58 -21.49 26.82
N TRP A 283 11.51 -20.75 26.22
CA TRP A 283 11.46 -19.28 26.14
C TRP A 283 10.58 -18.75 25.02
N GLU A 284 10.43 -19.48 23.91
CA GLU A 284 9.61 -19.02 22.77
C GLU A 284 8.13 -19.38 22.92
N PHE A 285 7.83 -20.64 23.23
CA PHE A 285 6.44 -21.13 23.22
C PHE A 285 6.15 -22.21 24.28
N SER A 286 7.03 -22.37 25.27
CA SER A 286 6.92 -23.32 26.39
C SER A 286 6.99 -24.80 26.02
N SER A 287 6.08 -25.29 25.16
CA SER A 287 5.94 -26.69 24.75
C SER A 287 5.13 -26.78 23.46
N SER A 288 5.43 -27.74 22.58
CA SER A 288 4.69 -27.91 21.32
C SER A 288 3.28 -28.53 21.51
N PRO A 289 2.33 -28.30 20.59
CA PRO A 289 1.00 -28.91 20.64
C PRO A 289 1.03 -30.45 20.59
N ALA A 290 0.25 -31.09 21.46
CA ALA A 290 0.29 -32.54 21.65
C ALA A 290 -0.51 -33.32 20.59
N TYR A 291 -1.68 -32.81 20.20
CA TYR A 291 -2.69 -33.58 19.46
C TYR A 291 -2.15 -34.20 18.16
N GLY A 292 -1.60 -33.38 17.26
CA GLY A 292 -1.06 -33.89 16.01
C GLY A 292 0.16 -34.82 16.18
N ALA A 293 1.01 -34.58 17.19
CA ALA A 293 2.12 -35.47 17.50
C ALA A 293 1.64 -36.84 18.02
N ARG A 294 0.58 -36.87 18.84
CA ARG A 294 -0.06 -38.11 19.29
C ARG A 294 -0.63 -38.90 18.11
N LEU A 295 -1.29 -38.24 17.15
CA LEU A 295 -1.79 -38.91 15.93
C LEU A 295 -0.67 -39.53 15.10
N VAL A 296 0.39 -38.77 14.81
CA VAL A 296 1.55 -39.29 14.08
C VAL A 296 2.20 -40.45 14.85
N ASN A 297 2.32 -40.32 16.17
CA ASN A 297 2.89 -41.38 17.00
C ASN A 297 2.05 -42.67 16.99
N ILE A 298 0.72 -42.56 17.06
CA ILE A 298 -0.18 -43.73 16.95
C ILE A 298 0.05 -44.44 15.62
N ILE A 299 0.08 -43.71 14.51
CA ILE A 299 0.28 -44.29 13.18
C ILE A 299 1.65 -44.95 13.06
N LEU A 300 2.71 -44.30 13.53
CA LEU A 300 4.07 -44.81 13.35
C LEU A 300 4.43 -45.95 14.32
N SER A 301 3.78 -46.01 15.48
CA SER A 301 3.99 -47.07 16.47
C SER A 301 3.27 -48.38 16.11
N ASP A 302 2.20 -48.29 15.33
CA ASP A 302 1.43 -49.45 14.87
C ASP A 302 1.91 -49.89 13.48
N ASN A 303 2.24 -51.17 13.32
CA ASN A 303 2.79 -51.67 12.06
C ASN A 303 1.77 -51.63 10.91
N GLU A 304 0.49 -51.91 11.18
CA GLU A 304 -0.56 -51.94 10.17
C GLU A 304 -0.90 -50.51 9.73
N LEU A 305 -1.12 -49.59 10.68
CA LEU A 305 -1.39 -48.19 10.36
C LEU A 305 -0.21 -47.52 9.64
N ARG A 306 1.03 -47.87 10.01
CA ARG A 306 2.22 -47.38 9.32
C ARG A 306 2.26 -47.87 7.88
N GLN A 307 1.96 -49.15 7.63
CA GLN A 307 1.92 -49.72 6.29
C GLN A 307 0.79 -49.10 5.44
N ASP A 308 -0.37 -48.87 6.05
CA ASP A 308 -1.48 -48.16 5.42
C ASP A 308 -1.05 -46.74 5.02
N TRP A 309 -0.44 -45.98 5.93
CA TRP A 309 0.07 -44.65 5.65
C TRP A 309 1.09 -44.63 4.49
N GLN A 310 2.06 -45.55 4.50
CA GLN A 310 3.05 -45.68 3.42
C GLN A 310 2.40 -46.00 2.08
N THR A 311 1.38 -46.87 2.08
CA THR A 311 0.63 -47.23 0.88
C THR A 311 -0.15 -46.03 0.33
N GLU A 312 -0.81 -45.27 1.21
CA GLU A 312 -1.54 -44.04 0.82
C GLU A 312 -0.59 -42.97 0.28
N LEU A 313 0.60 -42.82 0.87
CA LEU A 313 1.62 -41.88 0.41
C LEU A 313 2.13 -42.25 -1.00
N ALA A 314 2.36 -43.54 -1.27
CA ALA A 314 2.72 -44.03 -2.60
C ALA A 314 1.59 -43.79 -3.63
N GLN A 315 0.33 -43.90 -3.24
CA GLN A 315 -0.81 -43.57 -4.11
C GLN A 315 -0.87 -42.07 -4.44
N ILE A 316 -0.58 -41.21 -3.46
CA ILE A 316 -0.49 -39.76 -3.66
C ILE A 316 0.63 -39.43 -4.63
N GLN A 317 1.83 -39.98 -4.41
CA GLN A 317 3.00 -39.80 -5.28
C GLN A 317 2.68 -40.23 -6.72
N LYS A 318 2.07 -41.41 -6.89
CA LYS A 318 1.66 -41.90 -8.21
C LYS A 318 0.66 -40.96 -8.89
N ARG A 319 -0.34 -40.46 -8.16
CA ARG A 319 -1.33 -39.52 -8.73
C ARG A 319 -0.69 -38.21 -9.17
N LEU A 320 0.28 -37.68 -8.43
CA LEU A 320 1.03 -36.48 -8.85
C LEU A 320 1.79 -36.74 -10.16
N ALA A 321 2.46 -37.88 -10.28
CA ALA A 321 3.14 -38.27 -11.52
C ALA A 321 2.16 -38.46 -12.69
N ASP A 322 1.00 -39.07 -12.45
CA ASP A 322 -0.04 -39.28 -13.47
C ASP A 322 -0.64 -37.94 -13.93
N ASN A 323 -0.87 -36.99 -13.02
CA ASN A 323 -1.32 -35.63 -13.36
C ASN A 323 -0.31 -34.89 -14.24
N ARG A 324 1.00 -35.04 -13.97
CA ARG A 324 2.07 -34.46 -14.80
C ARG A 324 2.05 -35.02 -16.21
N LYS A 325 1.96 -36.34 -16.33
CA LYS A 325 1.87 -37.02 -17.64
C LYS A 325 0.62 -36.60 -18.41
N ALA A 326 -0.51 -36.51 -17.72
CA ALA A 326 -1.76 -36.08 -18.33
C ALA A 326 -1.67 -34.63 -18.84
N LEU A 327 -1.21 -33.69 -18.02
CA LEU A 327 -1.04 -32.28 -18.44
C LEU A 327 -0.07 -32.17 -19.62
N HIS A 328 1.06 -32.88 -19.58
CA HIS A 328 2.01 -32.91 -20.68
C HIS A 328 1.39 -33.45 -21.98
N ALA A 329 0.66 -34.57 -21.92
CA ALA A 329 -0.01 -35.15 -23.08
C ALA A 329 -1.10 -34.22 -23.66
N GLU A 330 -1.89 -33.56 -22.80
CA GLU A 330 -2.89 -32.59 -23.25
C GLU A 330 -2.28 -31.38 -23.98
N LEU A 331 -1.10 -30.93 -23.54
CA LEU A 331 -0.40 -29.78 -24.12
C LEU A 331 0.36 -30.17 -25.40
N VAL A 332 1.18 -31.22 -25.35
CA VAL A 332 2.10 -31.59 -26.44
C VAL A 332 1.41 -32.44 -27.49
N GLU A 333 0.77 -33.55 -27.09
CA GLU A 333 0.26 -34.55 -28.04
C GLU A 333 -1.08 -34.12 -28.64
N LYS A 334 -1.98 -33.54 -27.82
CA LYS A 334 -3.34 -33.21 -28.26
C LYS A 334 -3.50 -31.81 -28.84
N ARG A 335 -2.76 -30.81 -28.32
CA ARG A 335 -2.96 -29.39 -28.68
C ARG A 335 -1.76 -28.75 -29.38
N SER A 336 -0.64 -29.45 -29.49
CA SER A 336 0.60 -28.92 -30.09
C SER A 336 0.98 -27.55 -29.51
N ALA A 337 0.89 -27.41 -28.19
CA ALA A 337 1.18 -26.17 -27.47
C ALA A 337 2.61 -25.69 -27.77
N PRO A 338 2.82 -24.39 -28.08
CA PRO A 338 4.16 -23.88 -28.33
C PRO A 338 5.04 -23.94 -27.07
N GLY A 339 6.34 -24.14 -27.25
CA GLY A 339 7.33 -24.15 -26.17
C GLY A 339 7.76 -25.56 -25.71
N ASN A 340 8.69 -25.60 -24.75
CA ASN A 340 9.18 -26.84 -24.16
C ASN A 340 8.44 -27.13 -22.84
N TRP A 341 7.79 -28.29 -22.76
CA TRP A 341 7.01 -28.74 -21.61
C TRP A 341 7.64 -29.91 -20.85
N SER A 342 8.83 -30.35 -21.25
CA SER A 342 9.50 -31.53 -20.68
C SER A 342 9.76 -31.43 -19.16
N SER A 343 9.96 -30.20 -18.65
CA SER A 343 10.17 -29.96 -17.21
C SER A 343 8.97 -30.38 -16.34
N ILE A 344 7.75 -30.47 -16.90
CA ILE A 344 6.59 -31.01 -16.19
C ILE A 344 6.83 -32.47 -15.79
N LEU A 345 7.49 -33.25 -16.65
CA LEU A 345 7.71 -34.69 -16.45
C LEU A 345 8.90 -34.99 -15.54
N SER A 346 9.92 -34.13 -15.56
CA SER A 346 11.14 -34.30 -14.74
C SER A 346 11.02 -33.70 -13.33
N SER A 347 9.91 -33.03 -13.01
CA SER A 347 9.68 -32.41 -11.70
C SER A 347 8.94 -33.34 -10.74
N ASN A 348 9.31 -33.28 -9.47
CA ASN A 348 8.81 -34.12 -8.39
C ASN A 348 7.98 -33.34 -7.36
N GLY A 349 7.20 -34.07 -6.56
CA GLY A 349 6.42 -33.51 -5.46
C GLY A 349 5.21 -32.70 -5.92
N LEU A 350 4.82 -31.70 -5.11
CA LEU A 350 3.59 -30.92 -5.34
C LEU A 350 3.71 -29.88 -6.46
N PHE A 351 4.91 -29.39 -6.78
CA PHE A 351 5.06 -28.20 -7.61
C PHE A 351 5.81 -28.47 -8.91
N CYS A 352 5.58 -27.61 -9.90
CA CYS A 352 6.47 -27.42 -11.03
C CYS A 352 6.30 -26.01 -11.59
N PHE A 353 7.27 -25.59 -12.40
CA PHE A 353 7.17 -24.37 -13.19
C PHE A 353 6.58 -24.63 -14.57
N LEU A 354 5.60 -23.81 -14.94
CA LEU A 354 5.19 -23.64 -16.32
C LEU A 354 5.97 -22.46 -16.93
N PRO A 355 6.39 -22.53 -18.20
CA PRO A 355 7.13 -21.46 -18.89
C PRO A 355 6.21 -20.29 -19.28
N LEU A 356 5.58 -19.67 -18.27
CA LEU A 356 4.61 -18.60 -18.43
C LEU A 356 5.17 -17.28 -17.89
N SER A 357 4.86 -16.18 -18.58
CA SER A 357 5.14 -14.83 -18.07
C SER A 357 4.16 -14.46 -16.95
N PRO A 358 4.50 -13.48 -16.09
CA PRO A 358 3.58 -12.95 -15.08
C PRO A 358 2.23 -12.50 -15.68
N GLN A 359 2.26 -11.85 -16.85
CA GLN A 359 1.05 -11.41 -17.56
C GLN A 359 0.21 -12.59 -18.04
N GLN A 360 0.85 -13.67 -18.50
CA GLN A 360 0.12 -14.88 -18.88
C GLN A 360 -0.54 -15.54 -17.66
N CYS A 361 0.15 -15.58 -16.51
CA CYS A 361 -0.43 -16.06 -15.25
C CYS A 361 -1.63 -15.20 -14.81
N GLU A 362 -1.51 -13.88 -14.90
CA GLU A 362 -2.60 -12.94 -14.57
C GLU A 362 -3.81 -13.11 -15.51
N ARG A 363 -3.57 -13.31 -16.81
CA ARG A 363 -4.63 -13.61 -17.78
C ARG A 363 -5.32 -14.95 -17.50
N LEU A 364 -4.58 -15.98 -17.10
CA LEU A 364 -5.18 -17.27 -16.69
C LEU A 364 -6.13 -17.09 -15.49
N ALA A 365 -5.76 -16.26 -14.52
CA ALA A 365 -6.62 -15.95 -13.39
C ALA A 365 -7.85 -15.12 -13.80
N ALA A 366 -7.65 -14.05 -14.58
CA ALA A 366 -8.70 -13.10 -14.93
C ALA A 366 -9.68 -13.60 -16.01
N GLU A 367 -9.20 -14.31 -17.03
CA GLU A 367 -10.00 -14.75 -18.19
C GLU A 367 -10.53 -16.19 -18.04
N PHE A 368 -9.87 -17.03 -17.23
CA PHE A 368 -10.16 -18.47 -17.15
C PHE A 368 -10.36 -19.00 -15.74
N HIS A 369 -10.27 -18.14 -14.71
CA HIS A 369 -10.42 -18.54 -13.30
C HIS A 369 -9.40 -19.60 -12.85
N ILE A 370 -8.21 -19.62 -13.47
CA ILE A 370 -7.12 -20.54 -13.13
C ILE A 370 -6.04 -19.76 -12.36
N HIS A 371 -5.96 -20.04 -11.07
CA HIS A 371 -5.12 -19.29 -10.12
C HIS A 371 -3.80 -20.01 -9.89
N MET A 372 -2.69 -19.31 -10.12
CA MET A 372 -1.32 -19.79 -9.88
C MET A 372 -0.40 -18.63 -9.48
N LEU A 373 0.80 -18.92 -8.99
CA LEU A 373 1.76 -17.85 -8.71
C LEU A 373 2.23 -17.18 -10.00
N ARG A 374 2.50 -15.87 -9.94
CA ARG A 374 2.96 -15.04 -11.07
C ARG A 374 4.30 -15.48 -11.68
N ASN A 375 5.04 -16.36 -11.02
CA ASN A 375 6.28 -16.94 -11.52
C ASN A 375 6.05 -18.27 -12.28
N GLY A 376 4.79 -18.62 -12.57
CA GLY A 376 4.44 -19.85 -13.28
C GLY A 376 4.45 -21.11 -12.41
N ARG A 377 4.68 -21.02 -11.10
CA ARG A 377 4.59 -22.18 -10.20
C ARG A 377 3.13 -22.62 -10.08
N ILE A 378 2.88 -23.89 -10.39
CA ILE A 378 1.60 -24.57 -10.13
C ILE A 378 1.72 -25.63 -9.05
N ASN A 379 0.65 -25.86 -8.31
CA ASN A 379 0.43 -27.06 -7.49
C ASN A 379 -0.28 -28.13 -8.34
N VAL A 380 0.45 -29.19 -8.67
CA VAL A 380 -0.02 -30.31 -9.49
C VAL A 380 -1.15 -31.10 -8.82
N ALA A 381 -1.25 -31.06 -7.50
CA ALA A 381 -2.36 -31.68 -6.79
C ALA A 381 -3.71 -30.99 -7.05
N GLY A 382 -3.71 -29.73 -7.54
CA GLY A 382 -4.91 -29.02 -7.96
C GLY A 382 -5.50 -29.53 -9.28
N LEU A 383 -4.72 -30.29 -10.06
CA LEU A 383 -5.19 -30.92 -11.29
C LEU A 383 -5.98 -32.21 -10.99
N ASN A 384 -7.01 -32.45 -11.79
CA ASN A 384 -7.83 -33.67 -11.75
C ASN A 384 -8.47 -33.89 -13.12
N ARG A 385 -9.15 -35.03 -13.30
CA ARG A 385 -9.78 -35.40 -14.58
C ARG A 385 -10.82 -34.39 -15.06
N SER A 386 -11.50 -33.71 -14.14
CA SER A 386 -12.57 -32.77 -14.50
C SER A 386 -12.07 -31.40 -14.97
N ASN A 387 -10.89 -30.96 -14.50
CA ASN A 387 -10.34 -29.64 -14.86
C ASN A 387 -9.15 -29.69 -15.84
N MET A 388 -8.61 -30.88 -16.14
CA MET A 388 -7.43 -31.04 -17.00
C MET A 388 -7.61 -30.39 -18.37
N ASP A 389 -8.76 -30.62 -19.02
CA ASP A 389 -9.06 -30.09 -20.35
C ASP A 389 -9.18 -28.57 -20.36
N HIS A 390 -9.86 -28.00 -19.36
CA HIS A 390 -10.01 -26.55 -19.16
C HIS A 390 -8.65 -25.88 -18.98
N VAL A 391 -7.81 -26.43 -18.09
CA VAL A 391 -6.47 -25.90 -17.81
C VAL A 391 -5.59 -25.95 -19.07
N ALA A 392 -5.52 -27.09 -19.74
CA ALA A 392 -4.70 -27.23 -20.95
C ALA A 392 -5.17 -26.30 -22.09
N SER A 393 -6.48 -26.16 -22.27
CA SER A 393 -7.05 -25.28 -23.30
C SER A 393 -6.79 -23.80 -23.01
N ALA A 394 -6.95 -23.37 -21.75
CA ALA A 394 -6.65 -22.00 -21.32
C ALA A 394 -5.17 -21.66 -21.51
N LEU A 395 -4.26 -22.56 -21.14
CA LEU A 395 -2.82 -22.40 -21.36
C LEU A 395 -2.51 -22.13 -22.84
N VAL A 396 -3.00 -22.98 -23.75
CA VAL A 396 -2.77 -22.83 -25.20
C VAL A 396 -3.33 -21.51 -25.72
N LYS A 397 -4.52 -21.10 -25.25
CA LYS A 397 -5.16 -19.85 -25.67
C LYS A 397 -4.40 -18.61 -25.23
N VAL A 398 -3.90 -18.59 -23.98
CA VAL A 398 -3.11 -17.46 -23.46
C VAL A 398 -1.76 -17.34 -24.18
N MET A 399 -1.17 -18.46 -24.59
CA MET A 399 0.08 -18.49 -25.36
C MET A 399 -0.10 -18.18 -26.85
N SER A 400 -1.27 -18.47 -27.43
CA SER A 400 -1.53 -18.31 -28.87
C SER A 400 -2.06 -16.94 -29.28
N SER A 401 -2.37 -16.06 -28.33
CA SER A 401 -2.94 -14.72 -28.58
C SER A 401 -2.04 -13.89 -29.51
N PRO A 402 -2.60 -13.07 -30.45
CA PRO A 402 -1.82 -12.29 -31.42
C PRO A 402 -0.75 -11.41 -30.77
N PHE A 403 -1.02 -10.88 -29.57
CA PHE A 403 -0.06 -10.09 -28.80
C PHE A 403 1.22 -10.89 -28.47
N SER A 404 1.09 -12.20 -28.24
CA SER A 404 2.19 -13.13 -27.98
C SER A 404 2.93 -13.52 -29.26
N ARG A 405 2.22 -13.75 -30.38
CA ARG A 405 2.86 -14.08 -31.67
C ARG A 405 3.64 -12.91 -32.25
N PHE A 406 3.13 -11.69 -32.13
CA PHE A 406 3.87 -10.50 -32.55
C PHE A 406 5.12 -10.31 -31.68
N TYR A 407 5.01 -10.46 -30.36
CA TYR A 407 6.15 -10.34 -29.44
C TYR A 407 7.20 -11.45 -29.62
N LEU A 408 6.79 -12.72 -29.79
CA LEU A 408 7.69 -13.85 -30.06
C LEU A 408 8.31 -13.77 -31.45
N SER A 409 7.56 -13.36 -32.48
CA SER A 409 8.12 -13.15 -33.82
C SER A 409 9.09 -11.97 -33.87
N ASP A 410 8.82 -10.92 -33.10
CA ASP A 410 9.69 -9.75 -32.97
C ASP A 410 10.96 -10.09 -32.18
N LEU A 411 10.84 -10.90 -31.12
CA LEU A 411 11.99 -11.47 -30.40
C LEU A 411 12.80 -12.43 -31.28
N GLN A 412 12.16 -13.33 -32.02
CA GLN A 412 12.85 -14.24 -32.94
C GLN A 412 13.49 -13.49 -34.11
N GLN A 413 12.87 -12.41 -34.62
CA GLN A 413 13.50 -11.54 -35.62
C GLN A 413 14.64 -10.74 -35.03
N LYS A 414 14.54 -10.28 -33.77
CA LYS A 414 15.63 -9.57 -33.09
C LYS A 414 16.81 -10.50 -32.80
N VAL A 415 16.55 -11.72 -32.34
CA VAL A 415 17.56 -12.77 -32.17
C VAL A 415 18.18 -13.15 -33.50
N ALA A 416 17.39 -13.40 -34.55
CA ALA A 416 17.92 -13.69 -35.89
C ALA A 416 18.68 -12.50 -36.50
N ARG A 417 18.32 -11.25 -36.19
CA ARG A 417 19.08 -10.05 -36.58
C ARG A 417 20.40 -9.95 -35.81
N LEU A 418 20.40 -10.29 -34.52
CA LEU A 418 21.60 -10.34 -33.68
C LEU A 418 22.54 -11.47 -34.12
N GLU A 419 22.03 -12.66 -34.39
CA GLU A 419 22.78 -13.79 -34.93
C GLU A 419 23.32 -13.50 -36.33
N ARG A 420 22.54 -12.84 -37.20
CA ARG A 420 23.05 -12.36 -38.50
C ARG A 420 24.11 -11.29 -38.34
N SER A 421 23.97 -10.38 -37.37
CA SER A 421 24.99 -9.36 -37.09
C SER A 421 26.28 -9.96 -36.54
N LEU A 422 26.20 -11.03 -35.74
CA LEU A 422 27.34 -11.80 -35.25
C LEU A 422 28.00 -12.60 -36.38
N SER A 423 27.21 -13.22 -37.27
CA SER A 423 27.75 -13.94 -38.43
C SER A 423 28.40 -13.03 -39.48
N HIS A 424 27.91 -11.79 -39.65
CA HIS A 424 28.52 -10.81 -40.55
C HIS A 424 29.86 -10.24 -40.04
N ILE A 425 30.12 -10.35 -38.74
CA ILE A 425 31.42 -10.00 -38.14
C ILE A 425 32.42 -11.15 -38.35
N GLU A 426 31.98 -12.41 -38.37
CA GLU A 426 32.86 -13.57 -38.54
C GLU A 426 33.20 -13.92 -40.01
N THR A 427 32.46 -13.42 -41.01
CA THR A 427 32.64 -13.84 -42.42
C THR A 427 33.16 -12.78 -43.39
N ASN A 428 33.73 -11.66 -42.92
CA ASN A 428 34.33 -10.64 -43.80
C ASN A 428 35.86 -10.56 -43.64
N PRO A 429 36.68 -11.21 -44.50
CA PRO A 429 38.14 -11.28 -44.35
C PRO A 429 38.89 -9.98 -44.68
N ALA A 430 38.20 -8.85 -44.82
CA ALA A 430 38.78 -7.58 -45.25
C ALA A 430 39.06 -6.58 -44.11
N LEU A 431 38.61 -6.85 -42.87
CA LEU A 431 38.84 -5.97 -41.71
C LEU A 431 39.83 -6.53 -40.68
N ALA A 432 40.42 -7.70 -40.94
CA ALA A 432 41.42 -8.35 -40.08
C ALA A 432 42.88 -8.09 -40.53
N ARG A 433 43.15 -7.01 -41.29
CA ARG A 433 44.47 -6.75 -41.90
C ARG A 433 45.15 -5.42 -41.58
N GLU A 434 44.57 -4.57 -40.73
CA GLU A 434 45.19 -3.27 -40.38
C GLU A 434 45.65 -3.14 -38.92
N SER A 435 45.74 -4.23 -38.16
CA SER A 435 46.21 -4.16 -36.75
C SER A 435 47.38 -5.10 -36.43
N ARG A 436 48.06 -5.61 -37.47
CA ARG A 436 49.31 -6.37 -37.34
C ARG A 436 50.32 -5.86 -38.34
N GLU A 437 50.86 -4.68 -38.07
CA GLU A 437 52.19 -4.25 -38.51
C GLU A 437 52.38 -2.85 -37.92
N HIS A 438 52.87 -2.79 -36.67
CA HIS A 438 53.74 -1.75 -36.12
C HIS A 438 54.41 -2.41 -34.91
N GLY A 439 55.34 -3.32 -35.23
CA GLY A 439 56.24 -3.92 -34.27
C GLY A 439 57.55 -3.15 -34.24
N GLU A 440 57.99 -2.86 -33.01
CA GLU A 440 59.39 -2.90 -32.55
C GLU A 440 60.37 -1.87 -33.16
N ASP A 441 60.92 -0.96 -32.33
CA ASP A 441 62.18 -1.25 -31.62
C ASP A 441 62.69 -0.11 -30.68
N GLN A 442 63.44 -0.55 -29.65
CA GLN A 442 64.41 0.16 -28.76
C GLN A 442 63.89 0.97 -27.53
N VAL A 443 64.04 0.47 -26.28
CA VAL A 443 65.23 0.40 -25.36
C VAL A 443 65.49 1.80 -24.73
N GLN A 444 65.58 2.08 -23.41
CA GLN A 444 66.20 1.41 -22.25
C GLN A 444 65.85 2.14 -20.92
N ALA A 445 65.90 1.39 -19.79
CA ALA A 445 66.35 1.74 -18.42
C ALA A 445 65.75 2.91 -17.58
N GLY A 446 65.49 2.62 -16.30
CA GLY A 446 65.62 3.61 -15.21
C GLY A 446 64.67 3.48 -14.02
N SER A 447 65.09 2.75 -12.99
CA SER A 447 64.59 2.70 -11.58
C SER A 447 64.50 4.07 -10.88
N PHE A 448 63.68 4.34 -9.85
CA PHE A 448 63.77 4.03 -8.39
C PHE A 448 62.73 4.98 -7.73
N HIS A 449 61.96 4.70 -6.65
CA HIS A 449 62.24 4.40 -5.23
C HIS A 449 60.87 3.99 -4.60
N ARG A 450 60.62 2.95 -3.78
CA ARG A 450 61.18 2.48 -2.47
C ARG A 450 61.00 3.54 -1.36
N GLU A 451 60.38 3.34 -0.19
CA GLU A 451 60.57 2.35 0.90
C GLU A 451 59.46 2.49 1.99
N GLN A 452 58.96 1.38 2.58
CA GLN A 452 59.15 0.88 3.98
C GLN A 452 58.26 1.55 5.07
N SER A 453 57.35 0.82 5.74
CA SER A 453 57.47 -0.16 6.85
C SER A 453 57.40 0.47 8.26
N LEU A 454 56.57 -0.07 9.17
CA LEU A 454 56.91 -0.54 10.54
C LEU A 454 55.69 -0.64 11.49
N GLN A 455 55.92 -1.41 12.56
CA GLN A 455 55.03 -2.16 13.45
C GLN A 455 54.73 -1.42 14.81
N PRO A 456 53.97 -2.02 15.77
CA PRO A 456 53.22 -1.37 16.89
C PRO A 456 54.03 -1.27 18.21
N PRO A 457 53.51 -0.74 19.37
CA PRO A 457 52.85 -1.61 20.39
C PRO A 457 51.95 -0.96 21.52
N ARG A 458 51.08 -1.80 22.12
CA ARG A 458 50.80 -2.14 23.57
C ARG A 458 50.41 -1.16 24.72
N CYS A 459 49.51 -1.73 25.57
CA CYS A 459 49.40 -1.75 27.07
C CYS A 459 49.09 -0.44 27.82
N GLY A 460 48.32 -0.37 28.91
CA GLY A 460 47.62 -1.29 29.85
C GLY A 460 46.75 -0.38 30.76
N ASP A 461 46.14 -0.71 31.90
CA ASP A 461 46.02 -1.89 32.75
C ASP A 461 45.06 -1.47 33.91
N ARG A 462 44.31 -2.42 34.49
CA ARG A 462 43.78 -2.48 35.89
C ARG A 462 42.41 -1.91 36.30
N GLU A 463 41.57 -2.86 36.74
CA GLU A 463 40.51 -2.83 37.78
C GLU A 463 41.09 -2.57 39.21
N PRO A 464 40.41 -2.74 40.40
CA PRO A 464 39.02 -3.18 40.71
C PRO A 464 38.30 -2.52 41.93
N GLY A 465 37.00 -2.85 42.08
CA GLY A 465 36.22 -2.98 43.34
C GLY A 465 35.77 -1.70 44.07
N GLU A 466 34.72 -1.64 44.89
CA GLU A 466 33.63 -2.54 45.28
C GLU A 466 32.68 -1.73 46.21
N THR A 467 31.36 -1.97 46.17
CA THR A 467 30.32 -1.63 47.19
C THR A 467 30.03 -0.14 47.49
N SER A 468 28.79 0.38 47.53
CA SER A 468 27.66 -0.04 48.37
C SER A 468 26.42 0.83 48.07
N ARG A 469 25.25 0.31 48.43
CA ARG A 469 23.87 0.79 48.16
C ARG A 469 23.47 2.07 48.91
N SER A 470 22.75 2.97 48.23
CA SER A 470 21.50 3.61 48.74
C SER A 470 20.81 4.48 47.67
N SER A 471 19.55 4.20 47.37
CA SER A 471 18.58 5.07 46.65
C SER A 471 17.81 5.95 47.68
N PRO A 472 16.88 6.88 47.35
CA PRO A 472 16.29 7.27 46.04
C PRO A 472 16.03 8.80 45.81
N THR A 473 15.52 9.15 44.60
CA THR A 473 14.74 10.38 44.21
C THR A 473 15.45 11.75 44.34
N GLU A 474 15.59 12.64 43.35
CA GLU A 474 14.62 13.27 42.45
C GLU A 474 15.35 14.14 41.39
N THR A 475 14.72 14.31 40.21
CA THR A 475 14.76 15.46 39.28
C THR A 475 16.05 16.04 38.64
N ARG A 476 15.96 16.07 37.30
CA ARG A 476 16.23 17.16 36.33
C ARG A 476 17.58 17.28 35.62
N ASP A 477 17.41 17.67 34.36
CA ASP A 477 18.33 18.15 33.32
C ASP A 477 19.32 17.18 32.69
N ASN A 478 19.11 16.95 31.39
CA ASN A 478 20.18 17.19 30.42
C ASN A 478 19.62 17.45 29.01
N SER A 479 20.03 18.60 28.49
CA SER A 479 19.94 19.07 27.11
C SER A 479 20.59 18.08 26.13
N PRO A 480 20.11 17.97 24.88
CA PRO A 480 20.74 17.11 23.88
C PRO A 480 22.01 17.78 23.33
N LYS A 481 23.15 17.09 23.45
CA LYS A 481 24.36 17.40 22.69
C LYS A 481 24.22 16.81 21.29
N THR A 482 24.47 17.67 20.32
CA THR A 482 24.64 17.39 18.89
C THR A 482 25.81 16.44 18.64
N ASP A 483 25.54 15.27 18.08
CA ASP A 483 26.53 14.48 17.35
C ASP A 483 26.43 14.85 15.87
N GLN A 484 27.52 15.42 15.34
CA GLN A 484 27.76 15.60 13.91
C GLN A 484 28.71 14.50 13.43
N GLY A 485 28.33 13.83 12.33
CA GLY A 485 29.27 13.30 11.34
C GLY A 485 29.54 11.79 11.38
N ASN A 486 28.73 11.01 10.63
CA ASN A 486 29.18 10.36 9.38
C ASN A 486 28.09 9.44 8.77
N GLY A 487 27.72 9.74 7.52
CA GLY A 487 27.06 8.79 6.60
C GLY A 487 25.54 8.91 6.44
N GLU A 488 25.04 10.08 6.01
CA GLU A 488 23.64 10.23 5.57
C GLU A 488 23.39 9.40 4.29
N SER A 489 22.63 8.31 4.40
CA SER A 489 21.83 7.82 3.29
C SER A 489 20.56 8.66 3.23
N HIS A 490 20.43 9.52 2.23
CA HIS A 490 19.23 10.34 2.00
C HIS A 490 18.02 9.44 1.66
N GLU A 491 17.26 8.99 2.67
CA GLU A 491 15.91 8.41 2.47
C GLU A 491 14.95 9.55 2.09
N LEU A 492 14.29 9.47 0.93
CA LEU A 492 13.36 10.51 0.49
C LEU A 492 11.99 10.38 1.19
N THR A 493 11.69 11.33 2.07
CA THR A 493 10.41 11.45 2.78
C THR A 493 9.74 12.76 2.47
N ASN A 494 8.40 12.76 2.31
CA ASN A 494 7.61 13.97 2.25
C ASN A 494 7.90 14.81 3.51
N PRO A 495 8.49 16.02 3.39
CA PRO A 495 8.97 16.82 4.52
C PRO A 495 7.82 17.32 5.42
N LEU A 496 6.58 17.31 4.93
CA LEU A 496 5.39 17.59 5.75
C LEU A 496 5.01 16.43 6.68
N LEU A 497 5.55 15.23 6.44
CA LEU A 497 5.22 13.98 7.12
C LEU A 497 6.38 13.36 7.93
N GLU A 498 7.52 14.05 8.02
CA GLU A 498 8.78 13.58 8.65
C GLU A 498 8.72 13.25 10.15
N SER A 499 7.59 13.47 10.83
CA SER A 499 7.46 13.28 12.29
C SER A 499 6.35 12.29 12.68
N PRO A 500 6.40 11.70 13.89
CA PRO A 500 5.25 11.00 14.48
C PRO A 500 4.04 11.96 14.63
N SER A 501 2.91 11.47 15.16
CA SER A 501 1.57 12.09 15.09
C SER A 501 1.74 13.51 15.53
N LYS A 502 1.42 14.42 14.62
CA LYS A 502 1.34 15.81 14.98
C LYS A 502 0.08 15.96 15.80
N PHE A 503 0.23 16.54 16.98
CA PHE A 503 -0.89 16.97 17.81
C PHE A 503 -0.81 18.49 17.89
N MET A 504 -1.96 19.15 17.85
CA MET A 504 -2.06 20.57 18.15
C MET A 504 -2.82 20.76 19.44
N ALA A 505 -2.28 21.58 20.34
CA ALA A 505 -2.95 21.96 21.56
C ALA A 505 -3.84 23.18 21.29
N ALA A 506 -5.12 23.07 21.63
CA ALA A 506 -6.01 24.22 21.68
C ALA A 506 -5.64 25.14 22.86
N SER A 507 -6.15 26.36 22.83
CA SER A 507 -6.06 27.31 23.96
C SER A 507 -6.61 26.75 25.27
N SER A 508 -7.52 25.76 25.20
CA SER A 508 -8.06 25.03 26.35
C SER A 508 -7.13 23.95 26.94
N GLY A 509 -5.97 23.70 26.33
CA GLY A 509 -5.04 22.63 26.71
C GLY A 509 -5.40 21.24 26.16
N ARG A 510 -6.55 21.09 25.49
CA ARG A 510 -6.94 19.83 24.82
C ARG A 510 -6.07 19.60 23.58
N SER A 511 -5.48 18.42 23.47
CA SER A 511 -4.69 18.01 22.29
C SER A 511 -5.59 17.39 21.22
N PHE A 512 -5.44 17.84 19.98
CA PHE A 512 -6.13 17.33 18.79
C PHE A 512 -5.15 16.59 17.89
N TYR A 513 -5.53 15.41 17.43
CA TYR A 513 -4.75 14.67 16.45
C TYR A 513 -4.86 15.34 15.07
N LEU A 514 -3.71 15.61 14.45
CA LEU A 514 -3.63 16.05 13.06
C LEU A 514 -3.40 14.83 12.16
N GLY A 515 -4.38 14.54 11.31
CA GLY A 515 -4.21 13.55 10.25
C GLY A 515 -3.14 13.96 9.24
N THR A 516 -2.61 12.99 8.50
CA THR A 516 -1.49 13.22 7.58
C THR A 516 -1.90 13.79 6.23
N SER A 517 -3.19 13.86 5.92
CA SER A 517 -3.69 14.07 4.55
C SER A 517 -4.83 15.07 4.40
N SER A 518 -5.16 15.87 5.43
CA SER A 518 -6.30 16.79 5.33
C SER A 518 -5.93 18.23 5.02
N ASN A 519 -6.79 18.93 4.27
CA ASN A 519 -6.62 20.35 3.93
C ASN A 519 -6.42 21.24 5.16
N TRP A 520 -7.16 20.98 6.23
CA TRP A 520 -7.00 21.67 7.51
C TRP A 520 -5.62 21.39 8.15
N SER A 521 -5.21 20.12 8.20
CA SER A 521 -3.90 19.75 8.77
C SER A 521 -2.74 20.29 7.93
N PHE A 522 -2.87 20.27 6.60
CA PHE A 522 -1.90 20.83 5.67
C PHE A 522 -1.75 22.34 5.86
N HIS A 523 -2.88 23.08 5.83
CA HIS A 523 -2.88 24.51 6.04
C HIS A 523 -2.28 24.90 7.40
N GLY A 524 -2.73 24.25 8.48
CA GLY A 524 -2.22 24.56 9.81
C GLY A 524 -0.73 24.26 9.97
N GLN A 525 -0.23 23.23 9.30
CA GLN A 525 1.21 22.96 9.25
C GLN A 525 1.98 24.02 8.45
N VAL A 526 1.49 24.40 7.26
CA VAL A 526 2.12 25.45 6.44
C VAL A 526 2.17 26.76 7.20
N LEU A 527 1.05 27.19 7.80
CA LEU A 527 0.98 28.43 8.57
C LEU A 527 1.92 28.39 9.79
N ASN A 528 1.97 27.27 10.52
CA ASN A 528 2.89 27.13 11.66
C ASN A 528 4.37 27.12 11.21
N VAL A 529 4.71 26.46 10.11
CA VAL A 529 6.07 26.44 9.56
C VAL A 529 6.50 27.84 9.12
N VAL A 530 5.66 28.54 8.37
CA VAL A 530 5.92 29.92 7.91
C VAL A 530 6.06 30.86 9.11
N HIS A 531 5.16 30.77 10.09
CA HIS A 531 5.24 31.56 11.31
C HIS A 531 6.53 31.28 12.11
N GLN A 532 6.86 30.01 12.34
CA GLN A 532 8.08 29.61 13.06
C GLN A 532 9.34 30.07 12.32
N HIS A 533 9.33 30.03 10.99
CA HIS A 533 10.45 30.49 10.18
C HIS A 533 10.69 32.01 10.32
N ILE A 534 9.61 32.81 10.24
CA ILE A 534 9.69 34.28 10.25
C ILE A 534 9.82 34.82 11.67
N ARG A 535 9.01 34.33 12.61
CA ARG A 535 8.89 34.85 13.98
C ARG A 535 9.74 34.10 15.02
N ARG A 536 10.37 32.98 14.64
CA ARG A 536 11.18 32.12 15.53
C ARG A 536 10.42 31.55 16.74
N THR A 537 9.10 31.57 16.70
CA THR A 537 8.20 31.01 17.72
C THR A 537 7.11 30.16 17.06
N PRO A 538 6.60 29.10 17.74
CA PRO A 538 5.45 28.35 17.24
C PRO A 538 4.21 29.25 17.18
N LEU A 539 3.29 28.96 16.26
CA LEU A 539 2.05 29.74 16.13
C LEU A 539 1.20 29.59 17.41
N PRO A 540 0.69 30.69 18.00
CA PRO A 540 -0.21 30.63 19.15
C PRO A 540 -1.48 29.81 18.86
N GLY A 541 -1.92 28.99 19.81
CA GLY A 541 -3.16 28.21 19.69
C GLY A 541 -4.45 29.04 19.65
N THR A 542 -4.38 30.36 19.82
CA THR A 542 -5.52 31.28 19.63
C THR A 542 -5.79 31.58 18.16
N ASP A 543 -4.81 31.31 17.28
CA ASP A 543 -4.85 31.72 15.88
C ASP A 543 -5.40 30.60 14.96
N PHE A 544 -5.88 29.51 15.55
CA PHE A 544 -6.47 28.37 14.85
C PHE A 544 -7.94 28.16 15.24
N LEU A 545 -8.78 27.86 14.25
CA LEU A 545 -10.10 27.31 14.52
C LEU A 545 -9.96 25.83 14.92
N PHE A 546 -10.20 25.54 16.19
CA PHE A 546 -10.27 24.19 16.72
C PHE A 546 -11.69 23.60 16.59
N ASP A 547 -11.75 22.28 16.48
CA ASP A 547 -12.97 21.49 16.28
C ASP A 547 -14.13 21.91 17.21
N GLY A 548 -15.26 22.28 16.61
CA GLY A 548 -16.50 22.62 17.31
C GLY A 548 -16.52 23.98 18.04
N SER A 549 -15.58 24.89 17.77
CA SER A 549 -15.54 26.21 18.44
C SER A 549 -16.13 27.37 17.62
N ALA A 550 -16.54 27.15 16.37
CA ALA A 550 -17.03 28.22 15.49
C ALA A 550 -18.41 28.76 15.91
N TYR A 551 -19.29 27.88 16.38
CA TYR A 551 -20.66 28.19 16.76
C TYR A 551 -20.91 27.84 18.23
N ASP A 552 -21.69 28.66 18.91
CA ASP A 552 -22.14 28.38 20.28
C ASP A 552 -23.37 27.47 20.26
N LEU A 553 -23.14 26.16 20.28
CA LEU A 553 -24.21 25.17 20.35
C LEU A 553 -24.53 24.86 21.82
N PRO A 554 -25.75 25.10 22.31
CA PRO A 554 -26.13 24.85 23.71
C PRO A 554 -26.42 23.36 23.94
N TRP A 555 -25.47 22.50 23.58
CA TRP A 555 -25.52 21.05 23.78
C TRP A 555 -24.55 20.67 24.90
N ASP A 556 -25.09 20.32 26.06
CA ASP A 556 -24.32 19.94 27.25
C ASP A 556 -23.95 18.44 27.28
N GLY A 557 -24.34 17.70 26.23
CA GLY A 557 -24.11 16.26 26.12
C GLY A 557 -25.14 15.39 26.87
N THR A 558 -26.11 16.01 27.55
CA THR A 558 -27.13 15.29 28.32
C THR A 558 -28.39 15.06 27.49
N ARG A 559 -28.96 13.87 27.61
CA ARG A 559 -30.22 13.49 26.94
C ARG A 559 -31.44 13.77 27.83
N SER A 560 -31.32 14.66 28.81
CA SER A 560 -32.42 15.06 29.68
C SER A 560 -33.21 16.20 29.07
N VAL A 561 -34.50 15.97 28.82
CA VAL A 561 -35.43 17.02 28.38
C VAL A 561 -35.88 17.82 29.60
N LEU A 562 -35.45 19.07 29.71
CA LEU A 562 -36.13 20.04 30.57
C LEU A 562 -37.37 20.52 29.82
N GLU A 563 -38.57 20.20 30.31
CA GLU A 563 -39.86 20.53 29.68
C GLU A 563 -40.01 22.02 29.30
N THR A 564 -39.26 22.92 29.95
CA THR A 564 -39.29 24.37 29.72
C THR A 564 -38.52 24.85 28.48
N ASN A 565 -37.81 23.98 27.73
CA ASN A 565 -36.89 24.36 26.65
C ASN A 565 -37.25 23.81 25.25
N ALA A 566 -38.47 23.29 25.04
CA ALA A 566 -38.87 22.77 23.72
C ALA A 566 -39.00 23.91 22.67
N PRO A 567 -38.46 23.73 21.44
CA PRO A 567 -38.54 24.73 20.40
C PRO A 567 -39.97 24.88 19.86
N VAL A 568 -40.36 26.10 19.51
CA VAL A 568 -41.70 26.40 18.98
C VAL A 568 -41.84 25.85 17.57
N ILE A 569 -42.68 24.81 17.42
CA ILE A 569 -42.92 24.14 16.14
C ILE A 569 -43.45 25.15 15.10
N PRO A 570 -42.84 25.22 13.89
CA PRO A 570 -43.28 26.14 12.85
C PRO A 570 -44.69 25.79 12.33
N SER A 571 -45.37 26.73 11.68
CA SER A 571 -46.61 26.43 10.95
C SER A 571 -46.36 25.41 9.84
N ILE A 572 -47.39 24.67 9.42
CA ILE A 572 -47.26 23.64 8.40
C ILE A 572 -46.72 24.19 7.07
N ASP A 573 -47.20 25.37 6.63
CA ASP A 573 -46.74 25.98 5.38
C ASP A 573 -45.25 26.34 5.45
N TYR A 574 -44.81 26.87 6.60
CA TYR A 574 -43.41 27.18 6.81
C TYR A 574 -42.56 25.90 6.91
N ALA A 575 -43.05 24.86 7.59
CA ALA A 575 -42.38 23.56 7.65
C ALA A 575 -42.20 22.94 6.26
N ILE A 576 -43.24 22.94 5.41
CA ILE A 576 -43.17 22.47 4.02
C ILE A 576 -42.11 23.24 3.23
N PHE A 577 -42.10 24.57 3.37
CA PHE A 577 -41.09 25.41 2.73
C PHE A 577 -39.66 25.05 3.17
N LEU A 578 -39.45 24.86 4.47
CA LEU A 578 -38.14 24.44 5.01
C LEU A 578 -37.71 23.04 4.52
N VAL A 579 -38.64 22.07 4.50
CA VAL A 579 -38.38 20.71 4.00
C VAL A 579 -38.01 20.73 2.52
N ASN A 580 -38.71 21.55 1.72
CA ASN A 580 -38.38 21.73 0.30
C ASN A 580 -37.03 22.40 0.10
N ALA A 581 -36.63 23.34 0.96
CA ALA A 581 -35.29 23.90 0.95
C ALA A 581 -34.24 22.80 1.21
N VAL A 582 -34.41 21.96 2.24
CA VAL A 582 -33.50 20.83 2.49
C VAL A 582 -33.44 19.88 1.29
N LYS A 583 -34.58 19.57 0.68
CA LYS A 583 -34.64 18.73 -0.53
C LYS A 583 -33.87 19.35 -1.70
N PHE A 584 -34.01 20.66 -1.91
CA PHE A 584 -33.35 21.39 -2.99
C PHE A 584 -31.82 21.41 -2.81
N HIS A 585 -31.36 21.77 -1.61
CA HIS A 585 -29.93 21.94 -1.31
C HIS A 585 -29.21 20.59 -1.09
N CYS A 586 -29.84 19.64 -0.38
CA CYS A 586 -29.19 18.39 0.03
C CYS A 586 -29.64 17.18 -0.80
N GLY A 587 -30.90 17.13 -1.25
CA GLY A 587 -31.53 15.90 -1.76
C GLY A 587 -30.97 15.36 -3.09
N GLN A 588 -30.21 16.18 -3.82
CA GLN A 588 -29.46 15.70 -4.99
C GLN A 588 -28.11 15.09 -4.59
N LEU A 589 -27.55 15.49 -3.45
CA LEU A 589 -26.21 15.14 -2.98
C LEU A 589 -26.21 13.96 -2.00
N VAL A 590 -27.17 13.95 -1.07
CA VAL A 590 -27.27 12.95 0.00
C VAL A 590 -28.73 12.61 0.29
N HIS A 591 -28.98 11.35 0.66
CA HIS A 591 -30.30 10.89 1.10
C HIS A 591 -30.44 11.08 2.62
N LEU A 592 -31.25 12.06 3.03
CA LEU A 592 -31.49 12.40 4.44
C LEU A 592 -32.82 11.87 4.99
N PHE A 593 -33.81 11.65 4.12
CA PHE A 593 -35.13 11.12 4.48
C PHE A 593 -35.85 10.57 3.25
N ASP A 594 -36.75 9.63 3.47
CA ASP A 594 -37.70 9.18 2.44
C ASP A 594 -38.86 10.17 2.33
N GLU A 595 -39.02 10.79 1.15
CA GLU A 595 -39.94 11.91 0.95
C GLU A 595 -41.42 11.53 1.17
N GLU A 596 -41.84 10.38 0.66
CA GLU A 596 -43.24 9.94 0.74
C GLU A 596 -43.61 9.65 2.19
N GLU A 597 -42.79 8.84 2.87
CA GLU A 597 -43.03 8.48 4.27
C GLU A 597 -42.91 9.70 5.20
N PHE A 598 -41.90 10.55 4.99
CA PHE A 598 -41.67 11.73 5.82
C PHE A 598 -42.83 12.72 5.72
N ASN A 599 -43.28 13.04 4.49
CA ASN A 599 -44.38 13.98 4.27
C ASN A 599 -45.70 13.44 4.81
N ALA A 600 -45.99 12.15 4.61
CA ALA A 600 -47.21 11.52 5.15
C ALA A 600 -47.28 11.64 6.68
N LYS A 601 -46.17 11.37 7.38
CA LYS A 601 -46.09 11.52 8.83
C LYS A 601 -46.14 12.98 9.28
N MET A 602 -45.56 13.90 8.51
CA MET A 602 -45.64 15.34 8.79
C MET A 602 -47.08 15.85 8.71
N TYR A 603 -47.83 15.52 7.64
CA TYR A 603 -49.23 15.90 7.52
C TYR A 603 -50.09 15.31 8.64
N ALA A 604 -49.84 14.05 9.02
CA ALA A 604 -50.51 13.41 10.15
C ALA A 604 -50.21 14.12 11.49
N PHE A 605 -48.96 14.53 11.71
CA PHE A 605 -48.56 15.27 12.91
C PHE A 605 -49.28 16.61 13.04
N TYR A 606 -49.37 17.41 11.96
CA TYR A 606 -50.10 18.68 11.97
C TYR A 606 -51.62 18.53 11.98
N GLY A 607 -52.16 17.38 11.56
CA GLY A 607 -53.59 17.07 11.62
C GLY A 607 -54.11 16.67 13.01
N ASN A 608 -53.22 16.38 13.97
CA ASN A 608 -53.59 15.97 15.32
C ASN A 608 -54.02 17.16 16.20
N ALA A 609 -55.10 16.97 16.97
CA ALA A 609 -55.72 18.03 17.79
C ALA A 609 -54.94 18.41 19.08
N GLU A 610 -53.87 17.70 19.43
CA GLU A 610 -53.04 17.94 20.63
C GLU A 610 -51.56 18.19 20.26
N PRO A 611 -51.21 19.36 19.71
CA PRO A 611 -49.85 19.67 19.26
C PRO A 611 -48.80 19.78 20.37
N ASN A 612 -49.23 19.84 21.65
CA ASN A 612 -48.34 20.04 22.81
C ASN A 612 -47.97 18.76 23.57
N LYS A 613 -48.39 17.56 23.10
CA LYS A 613 -47.91 16.31 23.71
C LYS A 613 -46.48 16.01 23.23
N PRO A 614 -45.55 15.64 24.14
CA PRO A 614 -44.21 15.20 23.73
C PRO A 614 -44.35 14.01 22.79
N GLN A 615 -43.87 14.19 21.55
CA GLN A 615 -43.89 13.14 20.55
C GLN A 615 -42.66 12.26 20.73
N GLU A 616 -42.90 11.00 21.09
CA GLU A 616 -41.84 10.01 21.23
C GLU A 616 -41.65 9.26 19.91
N GLY A 617 -40.44 9.29 19.36
CA GLY A 617 -40.10 8.47 18.19
C GLY A 617 -39.01 9.06 17.30
N LEU A 618 -38.31 8.19 16.58
CA LEU A 618 -37.23 8.59 15.68
C LEU A 618 -37.69 9.51 14.55
N TRP A 619 -38.93 9.37 14.08
CA TRP A 619 -39.45 10.26 13.04
C TRP A 619 -39.50 11.72 13.51
N TYR A 620 -39.91 11.95 14.76
CA TYR A 620 -39.96 13.32 15.30
C TYR A 620 -38.55 13.91 15.46
N VAL A 621 -37.58 13.08 15.85
CA VAL A 621 -36.14 13.46 15.84
C VAL A 621 -35.69 13.85 14.43
N GLN A 622 -36.03 13.05 13.40
CA GLN A 622 -35.75 13.38 12.00
C GLN A 622 -36.45 14.68 11.59
N PHE A 623 -37.72 14.88 11.95
CA PHE A 623 -38.46 16.10 11.67
C PHE A 623 -37.76 17.35 12.24
N LEU A 624 -37.42 17.35 13.53
CA LEU A 624 -36.69 18.45 14.17
C LEU A 624 -35.34 18.73 13.47
N LEU A 625 -34.60 17.69 13.11
CA LEU A 625 -33.34 17.80 12.38
C LEU A 625 -33.53 18.44 10.99
N ILE A 626 -34.56 18.05 10.23
CA ILE A 626 -34.86 18.65 8.92
C ILE A 626 -35.32 20.10 9.05
N ILE A 627 -36.09 20.44 10.10
CA ILE A 627 -36.45 21.84 10.39
C ILE A 627 -35.21 22.67 10.75
N ALA A 628 -34.28 22.11 11.52
CA ALA A 628 -33.00 22.76 11.82
C ALA A 628 -32.23 23.08 10.55
N PHE A 629 -32.01 22.10 9.67
CA PHE A 629 -31.37 22.29 8.36
C PHE A 629 -32.07 23.36 7.52
N GLY A 630 -33.39 23.25 7.37
CA GLY A 630 -34.14 24.18 6.53
C GLY A 630 -34.01 25.62 7.02
N ARG A 631 -34.06 25.84 8.35
CA ARG A 631 -33.87 27.19 8.92
C ARG A 631 -32.48 27.73 8.61
N THR A 632 -31.45 26.91 8.75
CA THR A 632 -30.07 27.34 8.47
C THR A 632 -29.85 27.64 6.99
N LEU A 633 -30.42 26.85 6.09
CA LEU A 633 -30.25 27.02 4.63
C LEU A 633 -30.98 28.26 4.08
N VAL A 634 -32.15 28.60 4.64
CA VAL A 634 -32.92 29.74 4.15
C VAL A 634 -32.51 31.07 4.81
N GLN A 635 -32.18 31.05 6.10
CA GLN A 635 -32.00 32.29 6.86
C GLN A 635 -30.62 32.92 6.61
N ARG A 636 -30.57 33.86 5.66
CA ARG A 636 -29.37 34.63 5.34
C ARG A 636 -29.14 35.81 6.29
N LYS A 637 -27.88 36.27 6.38
CA LYS A 637 -27.43 37.44 7.16
C LYS A 637 -27.67 37.30 8.66
N HIS A 638 -27.63 36.07 9.17
CA HIS A 638 -27.78 35.80 10.60
C HIS A 638 -26.45 36.00 11.33
N ARG A 639 -26.37 37.01 12.22
CA ARG A 639 -25.13 37.36 12.94
C ARG A 639 -25.05 36.82 14.38
N ALA A 640 -26.00 35.98 14.80
CA ALA A 640 -25.99 35.48 16.18
C ALA A 640 -24.86 34.46 16.42
N SER A 641 -24.57 34.18 17.69
CA SER A 641 -23.56 33.19 18.05
C SER A 641 -23.94 31.76 17.67
N LYS A 642 -25.25 31.50 17.60
CA LYS A 642 -25.87 30.21 17.31
C LYS A 642 -26.33 30.15 15.85
N PRO A 643 -26.23 29.01 15.18
CA PRO A 643 -26.81 28.87 13.85
C PRO A 643 -28.34 28.92 13.92
N PRO A 644 -29.02 29.45 12.89
CA PRO A 644 -30.47 29.36 12.78
C PRO A 644 -30.96 27.92 12.92
N GLY A 645 -31.93 27.66 13.79
CA GLY A 645 -32.45 26.31 14.03
C GLY A 645 -31.64 25.45 15.00
N ALA A 646 -30.61 26.01 15.66
CA ALA A 646 -29.82 25.31 16.69
C ALA A 646 -30.68 24.71 17.80
N ASP A 647 -31.76 25.38 18.18
CA ASP A 647 -32.75 24.94 19.17
C ASP A 647 -33.43 23.62 18.74
N PHE A 648 -33.81 23.50 17.47
CA PHE A 648 -34.36 22.25 16.93
C PHE A 648 -33.32 21.13 16.89
N PHE A 649 -32.08 21.46 16.48
CA PHE A 649 -31.01 20.48 16.43
C PHE A 649 -30.65 19.93 17.81
N VAL A 650 -30.49 20.81 18.80
CA VAL A 650 -30.21 20.43 20.19
C VAL A 650 -31.36 19.60 20.76
N HIS A 651 -32.61 19.99 20.51
CA HIS A 651 -33.75 19.21 20.97
C HIS A 651 -33.83 17.83 20.30
N ALA A 652 -33.48 17.72 19.02
CA ALA A 652 -33.34 16.44 18.33
C ALA A 652 -32.28 15.54 18.99
N LEU A 653 -31.12 16.10 19.38
CA LEU A 653 -30.07 15.36 20.09
C LEU A 653 -30.49 14.91 21.50
N GLN A 654 -31.26 15.74 22.22
CA GLN A 654 -31.83 15.39 23.53
C GLN A 654 -32.79 14.19 23.44
N LEU A 655 -33.60 14.16 22.38
CA LEU A 655 -34.58 13.09 22.13
C LEU A 655 -33.98 11.84 21.45
N LEU A 656 -32.72 11.90 20.99
CA LEU A 656 -32.08 10.77 20.31
C LEU A 656 -31.85 9.61 21.30
N PRO A 657 -32.45 8.43 21.06
CA PRO A 657 -32.36 7.33 22.02
C PRO A 657 -30.99 6.65 21.98
N ASP A 658 -30.74 5.72 22.90
CA ASP A 658 -29.49 4.97 22.93
C ASP A 658 -29.32 4.04 21.71
N THR A 659 -28.11 3.53 21.53
CA THR A 659 -27.74 2.69 20.39
C THR A 659 -28.62 1.44 20.27
N SER A 660 -29.06 0.84 21.39
CA SER A 660 -29.91 -0.35 21.35
C SER A 660 -31.28 -0.06 20.72
N ARG A 661 -31.83 1.14 20.94
CA ARG A 661 -33.08 1.57 20.30
C ARG A 661 -32.86 1.94 18.83
N LEU A 662 -31.75 2.61 18.52
CA LEU A 662 -31.40 2.96 17.14
C LEU A 662 -31.29 1.71 16.24
N CYS A 663 -30.70 0.63 16.74
CA CYS A 663 -30.60 -0.63 16.00
C CYS A 663 -31.94 -1.33 15.74
N ARG A 664 -33.03 -0.96 16.43
CA ARG A 664 -34.38 -1.55 16.17
C ARG A 664 -35.08 -0.93 14.96
N GLU A 665 -34.69 0.27 14.57
CA GLU A 665 -35.26 1.02 13.45
C GLU A 665 -34.12 1.53 12.55
N PRO A 666 -33.35 0.61 11.94
CA PRO A 666 -32.02 0.92 11.42
C PRO A 666 -32.02 1.84 10.20
N LEU A 667 -33.07 1.82 9.36
CA LEU A 667 -33.18 2.71 8.21
C LEU A 667 -33.32 4.17 8.66
N LEU A 668 -34.28 4.42 9.54
CA LEU A 668 -34.57 5.76 10.06
C LEU A 668 -33.42 6.25 10.96
N ALA A 669 -32.84 5.37 11.77
CA ALA A 669 -31.64 5.69 12.54
C ALA A 669 -30.44 6.06 11.66
N SER A 670 -30.22 5.34 10.56
CA SER A 670 -29.13 5.64 9.61
C SER A 670 -29.32 6.98 8.92
N GLU A 671 -30.55 7.30 8.50
CA GLU A 671 -30.92 8.61 7.94
C GLU A 671 -30.70 9.76 8.93
N ILE A 672 -31.14 9.59 10.19
CA ILE A 672 -30.95 10.57 11.26
C ILE A 672 -29.47 10.77 11.55
N LEU A 673 -28.69 9.70 11.73
CA LEU A 673 -27.25 9.80 12.01
C LEU A 673 -26.49 10.42 10.83
N CYS A 674 -26.87 10.12 9.59
CA CYS A 674 -26.36 10.76 8.39
C CYS A 674 -26.60 12.29 8.42
N GLY A 675 -27.83 12.71 8.72
CA GLY A 675 -28.18 14.12 8.86
C GLY A 675 -27.47 14.82 10.03
N ILE A 676 -27.36 14.17 11.18
CA ILE A 676 -26.61 14.71 12.35
C ILE A 676 -25.14 14.88 11.98
N ALA A 677 -24.52 13.88 11.34
CA ALA A 677 -23.12 13.96 10.92
C ALA A 677 -22.89 15.12 9.95
N LEU A 678 -23.77 15.31 8.96
CA LEU A 678 -23.68 16.42 8.01
C LEU A 678 -23.88 17.79 8.70
N TYR A 679 -24.82 17.90 9.65
CA TYR A 679 -25.06 19.14 10.39
C TYR A 679 -23.85 19.50 11.25
N LEU A 680 -23.30 18.52 11.99
CA LEU A 680 -22.08 18.70 12.79
C LEU A 680 -20.88 19.07 11.92
N GLN A 681 -20.76 18.49 10.73
CA GLN A 681 -19.71 18.84 9.77
C GLN A 681 -19.85 20.30 9.30
N ALA A 682 -21.07 20.77 9.02
CA ALA A 682 -21.35 22.15 8.66
C ALA A 682 -21.05 23.15 9.81
N LEU A 683 -20.96 22.68 11.06
CA LEU A 683 -20.56 23.47 12.22
C LEU A 683 -19.04 23.39 12.55
N ASP A 684 -18.23 22.79 11.67
CA ASP A 684 -16.81 22.45 11.92
C ASP A 684 -16.61 21.57 13.18
N SER A 685 -17.61 20.78 13.57
CA SER A 685 -17.52 19.74 14.62
C SER A 685 -17.12 18.39 14.02
N ARG A 686 -15.99 18.39 13.31
CA ARG A 686 -15.41 17.29 12.53
C ARG A 686 -15.28 15.97 13.31
N ASN A 687 -14.80 15.98 14.56
CA ASN A 687 -14.68 14.73 15.33
C ASN A 687 -16.05 14.11 15.62
N ALA A 688 -17.00 14.94 16.04
CA ALA A 688 -18.35 14.49 16.35
C ALA A 688 -19.08 14.01 15.08
N ALA A 689 -18.89 14.71 13.96
CA ALA A 689 -19.39 14.31 12.65
C ALA A 689 -18.85 12.93 12.23
N HIS A 690 -17.52 12.73 12.30
CA HIS A 690 -16.88 11.47 11.93
C HIS A 690 -17.30 10.28 12.83
N VAL A 691 -17.42 10.50 14.14
CA VAL A 691 -17.92 9.45 15.05
C VAL A 691 -19.38 9.10 14.74
N THR A 692 -20.20 10.11 14.43
CA THR A 692 -21.63 9.92 14.11
C THR A 692 -21.82 9.19 12.79
N ILE A 693 -21.10 9.57 11.72
CA ILE A 693 -21.17 8.84 10.44
C ILE A 693 -20.63 7.41 10.60
N GLY A 694 -19.61 7.20 11.43
CA GLY A 694 -19.11 5.86 11.77
C GLY A 694 -20.13 5.01 12.53
N GLN A 695 -21.02 5.63 13.32
CA GLN A 695 -22.16 4.92 13.93
C GLN A 695 -23.20 4.53 12.87
N ALA A 696 -23.52 5.43 11.93
CA ALA A 696 -24.40 5.12 10.80
C ALA A 696 -23.83 3.98 9.95
N MET A 697 -22.53 4.04 9.65
CA MET A 697 -21.78 2.98 8.94
C MET A 697 -21.93 1.63 9.64
N ARG A 698 -21.68 1.56 10.96
CA ARG A 698 -21.82 0.30 11.71
C ARG A 698 -23.24 -0.26 11.70
N ILE A 699 -24.26 0.58 11.77
CA ILE A 699 -25.67 0.15 11.66
C ILE A 699 -25.94 -0.37 10.24
N ALA A 700 -25.56 0.37 9.20
CA ALA A 700 -25.75 -0.04 7.82
C ALA A 700 -25.02 -1.35 7.47
N LEU A 701 -23.82 -1.56 8.03
CA LEU A 701 -23.07 -2.82 7.90
C LEU A 701 -23.77 -3.99 8.59
N ALA A 702 -24.28 -3.77 9.81
CA ALA A 702 -25.00 -4.81 10.57
C ALA A 702 -26.28 -5.27 9.85
N GLU A 703 -26.95 -4.35 9.14
CA GLU A 703 -28.12 -4.67 8.30
C GLU A 703 -27.78 -5.21 6.91
N GLY A 704 -26.49 -5.33 6.57
CA GLY A 704 -26.06 -5.83 5.26
C GLY A 704 -26.26 -4.86 4.09
N MET A 705 -26.46 -3.55 4.34
CA MET A 705 -26.75 -2.56 3.28
C MET A 705 -25.60 -2.36 2.27
N HIS A 706 -24.39 -2.81 2.62
CA HIS A 706 -23.20 -2.80 1.78
C HIS A 706 -23.16 -3.94 0.75
N THR A 707 -24.10 -4.88 0.83
CA THR A 707 -24.18 -6.07 -0.03
C THR A 707 -25.22 -5.92 -1.14
N ASP A 708 -25.20 -6.82 -2.13
CA ASP A 708 -26.31 -6.95 -3.09
C ASP A 708 -27.52 -7.64 -2.43
N MET A 709 -28.32 -6.85 -1.70
CA MET A 709 -29.49 -7.31 -0.97
C MET A 709 -30.56 -7.94 -1.91
N PRO A 710 -31.14 -9.10 -1.56
CA PRO A 710 -32.07 -9.82 -2.43
C PRO A 710 -33.43 -9.12 -2.54
N VAL A 711 -33.67 -8.46 -3.68
CA VAL A 711 -34.93 -7.74 -4.00
C VAL A 711 -36.16 -8.65 -3.91
N SER A 712 -36.03 -9.91 -4.32
CA SER A 712 -37.14 -10.88 -4.29
C SER A 712 -37.66 -11.19 -2.89
N GLU A 713 -36.82 -11.05 -1.86
CA GLU A 713 -37.16 -11.40 -0.48
C GLU A 713 -37.56 -10.17 0.33
N LEU A 714 -36.89 -9.03 0.09
CA LEU A 714 -37.05 -7.82 0.91
C LEU A 714 -37.96 -6.76 0.27
N GLY A 715 -38.24 -6.89 -1.03
CA GLY A 715 -39.04 -5.94 -1.80
C GLY A 715 -38.25 -4.75 -2.35
N GLU A 716 -38.64 -4.30 -3.55
CA GLU A 716 -37.94 -3.25 -4.31
C GLU A 716 -37.83 -1.93 -3.53
N ALA A 717 -38.93 -1.45 -2.93
CA ALA A 717 -38.96 -0.17 -2.23
C ALA A 717 -37.99 -0.14 -1.04
N PHE A 718 -37.93 -1.23 -0.27
CA PHE A 718 -37.01 -1.35 0.87
C PHE A 718 -35.55 -1.38 0.41
N VAL A 719 -35.22 -2.24 -0.55
CA VAL A 719 -33.85 -2.38 -1.06
C VAL A 719 -33.36 -1.07 -1.69
N GLN A 720 -34.20 -0.36 -2.45
CA GLN A 720 -33.84 0.93 -3.02
C GLN A 720 -33.58 2.00 -1.94
N ARG A 721 -34.35 2.02 -0.85
CA ARG A 721 -34.06 2.91 0.28
C ARG A 721 -32.75 2.56 0.96
N CYS A 722 -32.46 1.28 1.20
CA CYS A 722 -31.18 0.85 1.76
C CYS A 722 -29.99 1.22 0.85
N ARG A 723 -30.12 1.10 -0.47
CA ARG A 723 -29.10 1.55 -1.44
C ARG A 723 -28.85 3.06 -1.35
N LYS A 724 -29.91 3.89 -1.27
CA LYS A 724 -29.79 5.34 -1.07
C LYS A 724 -29.07 5.70 0.24
N ILE A 725 -29.43 5.02 1.33
CA ILE A 725 -28.81 5.20 2.64
C ILE A 725 -27.34 4.80 2.59
N TRP A 726 -27.02 3.61 2.08
CA TRP A 726 -25.66 3.09 1.98
C TRP A 726 -24.74 4.04 1.23
N TRP A 727 -25.12 4.44 0.02
CA TRP A 727 -24.26 5.30 -0.80
C TRP A 727 -24.10 6.70 -0.21
N SER A 728 -25.09 7.22 0.51
CA SER A 728 -24.97 8.49 1.24
C SER A 728 -23.97 8.38 2.39
N ILE A 729 -24.06 7.30 3.19
CA ILE A 729 -23.11 7.03 4.28
C ILE A 729 -21.70 6.84 3.73
N TYR A 730 -21.56 6.06 2.67
CA TYR A 730 -20.27 5.79 2.02
C TYR A 730 -19.58 7.07 1.53
N ILE A 731 -20.32 7.97 0.87
CA ILE A 731 -19.75 9.23 0.34
C ILE A 731 -19.32 10.13 1.51
N LEU A 732 -20.18 10.29 2.52
CA LEU A 732 -19.89 11.15 3.67
C LEU A 732 -18.75 10.60 4.54
N ASP A 733 -18.71 9.29 4.79
CA ASP A 733 -17.63 8.64 5.55
C ASP A 733 -16.27 8.89 4.89
N ARG A 734 -16.20 8.79 3.55
CA ARG A 734 -14.95 9.01 2.81
C ARG A 734 -14.49 10.46 2.82
N GLN A 735 -15.42 11.38 2.63
CA GLN A 735 -15.14 12.81 2.71
C GLN A 735 -14.66 13.20 4.11
N MET A 736 -15.40 12.82 5.16
CA MET A 736 -15.08 13.15 6.55
C MET A 736 -13.77 12.50 7.00
N SER A 737 -13.54 11.22 6.65
CA SER A 737 -12.28 10.52 6.98
C SER A 737 -11.08 11.17 6.30
N SER A 738 -11.23 11.60 5.04
CA SER A 738 -10.18 12.34 4.32
C SER A 738 -9.92 13.72 4.93
N GLN A 739 -10.97 14.47 5.28
CA GLN A 739 -10.87 15.78 5.95
C GLN A 739 -10.27 15.69 7.36
N MET A 740 -10.36 14.53 8.00
CA MET A 740 -9.66 14.26 9.26
C MET A 740 -8.27 13.66 9.07
N GLY A 741 -7.94 13.19 7.86
CA GLY A 741 -6.71 12.46 7.55
C GLY A 741 -6.58 11.17 8.34
N VAL A 742 -7.71 10.46 8.51
CA VAL A 742 -7.81 9.16 9.18
C VAL A 742 -8.15 8.05 8.18
N PRO A 743 -7.89 6.77 8.52
CA PRO A 743 -8.23 5.64 7.64
C PRO A 743 -9.74 5.56 7.34
N GLN A 744 -10.07 4.99 6.18
CA GLN A 744 -11.44 4.74 5.74
C GLN A 744 -12.11 3.62 6.54
N SER A 745 -13.45 3.66 6.71
CA SER A 745 -14.19 2.72 7.57
C SER A 745 -14.39 1.32 6.97
N ILE A 746 -14.41 1.20 5.64
CA ILE A 746 -14.54 -0.08 4.90
C ILE A 746 -13.69 -0.04 3.63
N ARG A 747 -13.18 -1.19 3.20
CA ARG A 747 -12.45 -1.31 1.93
C ARG A 747 -13.40 -1.47 0.74
N ASP A 748 -13.01 -0.99 -0.43
CA ASP A 748 -13.84 -1.05 -1.65
C ASP A 748 -14.13 -2.48 -2.12
N ASP A 749 -13.24 -3.44 -1.84
CA ASP A 749 -13.37 -4.87 -2.18
C ASP A 749 -14.45 -5.60 -1.38
N GLU A 750 -14.95 -5.01 -0.29
CA GLU A 750 -16.00 -5.59 0.55
C GLU A 750 -17.41 -5.11 0.18
N ILE A 751 -17.55 -4.24 -0.84
CA ILE A 751 -18.83 -3.62 -1.22
C ILE A 751 -19.40 -4.30 -2.47
N THR A 752 -20.56 -4.94 -2.34
CA THR A 752 -21.31 -5.51 -3.48
C THR A 752 -22.64 -4.81 -3.74
N CYS A 753 -23.00 -3.81 -2.92
CA CYS A 753 -24.21 -2.99 -3.10
C CYS A 753 -24.29 -2.37 -4.50
N GLN A 754 -25.42 -2.57 -5.18
CA GLN A 754 -25.66 -1.99 -6.49
C GLN A 754 -25.99 -0.50 -6.41
N LEU A 755 -25.85 0.22 -7.53
CA LEU A 755 -26.27 1.61 -7.63
C LEU A 755 -27.80 1.73 -7.51
N THR A 756 -28.24 2.78 -6.81
CA THR A 756 -29.67 3.12 -6.71
C THR A 756 -30.24 3.48 -8.08
N HIS A 757 -31.47 3.02 -8.35
CA HIS A 757 -32.25 3.49 -9.49
C HIS A 757 -33.11 4.69 -9.09
N PHE A 758 -33.05 5.78 -9.87
CA PHE A 758 -33.94 6.93 -9.72
C PHE A 758 -34.93 6.98 -10.88
N PRO A 759 -36.18 6.52 -10.69
CA PRO A 759 -37.20 6.55 -11.73
C PRO A 759 -37.37 7.98 -12.28
N GLY A 760 -37.31 8.13 -13.60
CA GLY A 760 -37.47 9.42 -14.27
C GLY A 760 -36.24 10.33 -14.30
N SER A 761 -35.07 9.92 -13.77
CA SER A 761 -33.84 10.72 -13.87
C SER A 761 -32.57 9.86 -14.01
N VAL A 762 -32.18 9.59 -15.26
CA VAL A 762 -30.88 8.96 -15.60
C VAL A 762 -29.71 9.79 -15.08
N GLN A 763 -29.85 11.13 -15.10
CA GLN A 763 -28.85 12.09 -14.64
C GLN A 763 -28.50 11.91 -13.16
N ARG A 764 -29.48 11.63 -12.27
CA ARG A 764 -29.22 11.39 -10.85
C ARG A 764 -28.42 10.11 -10.59
N THR A 765 -28.69 9.05 -11.37
CA THR A 765 -27.94 7.79 -11.29
C THR A 765 -26.49 7.99 -11.75
N ALA A 766 -26.31 8.72 -12.86
CA ALA A 766 -24.98 9.07 -13.36
C ALA A 766 -24.21 9.96 -12.38
N ALA A 767 -24.89 10.93 -11.75
CA ALA A 767 -24.28 11.82 -10.77
C ALA A 767 -23.81 11.05 -9.53
N LEU A 768 -24.64 10.14 -9.00
CA LEU A 768 -24.27 9.26 -7.90
C LEU A 768 -23.05 8.41 -8.25
N LYS A 769 -23.01 7.80 -9.45
CA LYS A 769 -21.86 7.05 -9.94
C LYS A 769 -20.59 7.90 -9.97
N MET A 770 -20.70 9.15 -10.42
CA MET A 770 -19.57 10.08 -10.46
C MET A 770 -19.09 10.45 -9.05
N GLN A 771 -19.99 10.74 -8.12
CA GLN A 771 -19.64 11.02 -6.72
C GLN A 771 -18.91 9.84 -6.06
N ILE A 772 -19.35 8.61 -6.29
CA ILE A 772 -18.70 7.40 -5.75
C ILE A 772 -17.28 7.26 -6.30
N ARG A 773 -17.06 7.53 -7.59
CA ARG A 773 -15.74 7.49 -8.20
C ARG A 773 -14.81 8.57 -7.65
N LEU A 774 -15.29 9.80 -7.52
CA LEU A 774 -14.54 10.90 -6.89
C LEU A 774 -14.20 10.58 -5.43
N ALA A 775 -15.12 9.95 -4.69
CA ALA A 775 -14.91 9.48 -3.31
C ALA A 775 -13.88 8.33 -3.21
N ARG A 776 -13.69 7.53 -4.27
CA ARG A 776 -12.61 6.52 -4.34
C ARG A 776 -11.24 7.17 -4.56
N ILE A 777 -11.16 8.14 -5.47
CA ILE A 777 -9.93 8.91 -5.72
C ILE A 777 -9.45 9.65 -4.46
N TYR A 778 -10.31 10.42 -3.77
CA TYR A 778 -10.57 10.13 -2.36
C TYR A 778 -9.48 9.45 -1.49
N ALA A 779 -9.82 8.19 -1.22
CA ALA A 779 -9.09 7.23 -0.44
C ALA A 779 -7.75 6.83 -1.09
N ASP A 780 -7.68 6.80 -2.42
CA ASP A 780 -6.47 6.38 -3.14
C ASP A 780 -5.36 7.43 -3.06
N ILE A 781 -5.70 8.72 -3.14
CA ILE A 781 -4.78 9.84 -2.88
C ILE A 781 -4.30 9.78 -1.43
N ALA A 782 -5.21 9.68 -0.45
CA ALA A 782 -4.87 9.58 0.97
C ALA A 782 -3.92 8.40 1.26
N ARG A 783 -4.11 7.26 0.58
CA ARG A 783 -3.28 6.05 0.72
C ARG A 783 -1.92 6.18 0.03
N SER A 784 -1.89 6.74 -1.18
CA SER A 784 -0.71 6.73 -2.06
C SER A 784 0.23 7.91 -1.82
N VAL A 785 -0.32 9.10 -1.55
CA VAL A 785 0.44 10.35 -1.32
C VAL A 785 0.80 10.52 0.15
N TYR A 786 -0.15 10.25 1.05
CA TYR A 786 -0.05 10.58 2.48
C TYR A 786 0.05 9.35 3.39
N GLY A 787 0.46 8.21 2.81
CA GLY A 787 0.65 6.93 3.48
C GLY A 787 1.67 6.95 4.64
N PRO A 788 1.79 5.86 5.40
CA PRO A 788 2.52 5.85 6.67
C PRO A 788 3.98 6.30 6.52
N LYS A 789 4.32 7.40 7.23
CA LYS A 789 5.62 8.10 7.31
C LYS A 789 6.04 8.93 6.08
N GLY A 790 5.14 9.16 5.11
CA GLY A 790 5.45 10.00 3.94
C GLY A 790 6.63 9.51 3.09
N ARG A 791 7.09 8.26 3.27
CA ARG A 791 8.22 7.71 2.52
C ARG A 791 7.85 7.57 1.05
N LEU A 792 8.58 8.26 0.19
CA LEU A 792 8.41 8.25 -1.25
C LEU A 792 9.07 7.00 -1.83
N ARG A 793 8.36 5.86 -1.73
CA ARG A 793 8.88 4.55 -2.18
C ARG A 793 8.98 4.46 -3.70
N LYS A 794 9.74 3.49 -4.24
CA LYS A 794 9.85 3.21 -5.69
C LYS A 794 8.51 3.01 -6.44
N LYS A 795 7.42 2.64 -5.74
CA LYS A 795 6.06 2.54 -6.30
C LYS A 795 5.30 3.87 -6.32
N PHE A 796 5.76 4.89 -5.59
CA PHE A 796 5.12 6.21 -5.50
C PHE A 796 4.89 6.82 -6.88
N VAL A 797 5.92 6.89 -7.72
CA VAL A 797 5.81 7.43 -9.08
C VAL A 797 4.79 6.65 -9.92
N ILE A 798 4.76 5.32 -9.80
CA ILE A 798 3.80 4.46 -10.51
C ILE A 798 2.37 4.69 -10.00
N SER A 799 2.19 4.82 -8.68
CA SER A 799 0.89 5.11 -8.05
C SER A 799 0.39 6.51 -8.37
N ILE A 800 1.27 7.52 -8.38
CA ILE A 800 0.94 8.89 -8.79
C ILE A 800 0.58 8.91 -10.28
N LYS A 801 1.31 8.20 -11.13
CA LYS A 801 0.98 8.09 -12.56
C LYS A 801 -0.41 7.48 -12.76
N ALA A 802 -0.69 6.35 -12.11
CA ALA A 802 -2.02 5.72 -12.18
C ALA A 802 -3.13 6.65 -11.66
N LEU A 803 -2.89 7.37 -10.56
CA LEU A 803 -3.83 8.36 -10.03
C LEU A 803 -4.07 9.52 -11.02
N LEU A 804 -3.03 10.02 -11.68
CA LEU A 804 -3.15 11.08 -12.68
C LEU A 804 -3.89 10.60 -13.93
N ASP A 805 -3.63 9.36 -14.38
CA ASP A 805 -4.36 8.72 -15.49
C ASP A 805 -5.86 8.56 -15.15
N ASP A 806 -6.17 8.10 -13.93
CA ASP A 806 -7.55 7.96 -13.44
C ASP A 806 -8.27 9.31 -13.32
N MET A 807 -7.57 10.34 -12.83
CA MET A 807 -8.09 11.71 -12.77
C MET A 807 -8.37 12.27 -14.16
N ALA A 808 -7.50 12.03 -15.14
CA ALA A 808 -7.71 12.45 -16.52
C ALA A 808 -8.94 11.77 -17.15
N ALA A 809 -9.11 10.47 -16.93
CA ALA A 809 -10.28 9.73 -17.39
C ALA A 809 -11.59 10.25 -16.76
N ILE A 810 -11.57 10.59 -15.46
CA ILE A 810 -12.73 11.23 -14.82
C ILE A 810 -13.01 12.62 -15.38
N ALA A 811 -11.99 13.42 -15.65
CA ALA A 811 -12.15 14.77 -16.20
C ALA A 811 -12.90 14.75 -17.55
N GLU A 812 -12.54 13.80 -18.41
CA GLU A 812 -13.19 13.62 -19.71
C GLU A 812 -14.66 13.19 -19.56
N GLU A 813 -14.93 12.20 -18.70
CA GLU A 813 -16.30 11.74 -18.45
C GLU A 813 -17.16 12.82 -17.78
N LEU A 814 -16.59 13.59 -16.86
CA LEU A 814 -17.24 14.69 -16.16
C LEU A 814 -17.63 15.80 -17.15
N ARG A 815 -16.75 16.15 -18.09
CA ARG A 815 -17.05 17.13 -19.16
C ARG A 815 -18.17 16.65 -20.08
N ASN A 816 -18.13 15.37 -20.48
CA ASN A 816 -19.07 14.82 -21.45
C ASN A 816 -20.46 14.56 -20.82
N SER A 817 -20.49 14.13 -19.56
CA SER A 817 -21.73 13.73 -18.87
C SER A 817 -22.36 14.86 -18.04
N PHE A 818 -21.54 15.80 -17.56
CA PHE A 818 -21.95 16.93 -16.71
C PHE A 818 -21.31 18.25 -17.18
N PRO A 819 -21.63 18.71 -18.41
CA PRO A 819 -21.11 19.96 -18.93
C PRO A 819 -21.48 21.17 -18.06
N LEU A 820 -20.55 22.11 -17.86
CA LEU A 820 -20.77 23.41 -17.20
C LEU A 820 -21.29 24.48 -18.18
N HIS A 821 -22.18 24.11 -19.10
CA HIS A 821 -22.74 25.10 -20.03
C HIS A 821 -23.90 25.82 -19.35
N SER A 822 -24.03 27.12 -19.58
CA SER A 822 -25.33 27.79 -19.42
C SER A 822 -26.26 27.20 -20.48
N ASP A 823 -27.26 26.43 -20.07
CA ASP A 823 -28.32 26.04 -20.98
C ASP A 823 -29.00 27.34 -21.44
N GLU A 824 -29.05 27.63 -22.75
CA GLU A 824 -29.69 28.87 -23.23
C GLU A 824 -31.17 28.98 -22.80
N ARG A 825 -31.78 27.87 -22.34
CA ARG A 825 -33.14 27.80 -21.79
C ARG A 825 -33.21 28.04 -20.27
N LEU A 826 -32.10 27.87 -19.55
CA LEU A 826 -32.00 28.02 -18.09
C LEU A 826 -30.80 28.94 -17.81
N GLY A 827 -31.04 30.20 -17.45
CA GLY A 827 -29.99 31.21 -17.28
C GLY A 827 -28.95 30.92 -16.18
N GLY A 828 -28.03 29.98 -16.43
CA GLY A 828 -26.96 29.61 -15.52
C GLY A 828 -26.57 28.13 -15.54
N ILE A 829 -25.61 27.76 -14.68
CA ILE A 829 -25.12 26.39 -14.46
C ILE A 829 -25.95 25.65 -13.40
N SER A 830 -26.18 24.35 -13.59
CA SER A 830 -26.87 23.52 -12.58
C SER A 830 -25.99 23.20 -11.37
N ARG A 831 -26.60 23.17 -10.18
CA ARG A 831 -25.91 22.94 -8.90
C ARG A 831 -25.19 21.58 -8.83
N MET A 832 -25.77 20.52 -9.40
CA MET A 832 -25.19 19.17 -9.37
C MET A 832 -23.89 19.07 -10.20
N PRO A 833 -23.87 19.44 -11.50
CA PRO A 833 -22.62 19.58 -12.25
C PRO A 833 -21.61 20.48 -11.55
N ALA A 834 -22.03 21.66 -11.05
CA ALA A 834 -21.14 22.56 -10.31
C ALA A 834 -20.49 21.86 -9.11
N HIS A 835 -21.25 21.13 -8.30
CA HIS A 835 -20.72 20.36 -7.18
C HIS A 835 -19.71 19.28 -7.60
N LEU A 836 -20.00 18.51 -8.66
CA LEU A 836 -19.09 17.46 -9.15
C LEU A 836 -17.76 18.05 -9.67
N HIS A 837 -17.83 19.18 -10.38
CA HIS A 837 -16.64 19.91 -10.85
C HIS A 837 -15.83 20.50 -9.69
N LEU A 838 -16.49 21.11 -8.70
CA LEU A 838 -15.83 21.59 -7.49
C LEU A 838 -15.13 20.44 -6.74
N MET A 839 -15.79 19.29 -6.56
CA MET A 839 -15.19 18.09 -5.98
C MET A 839 -13.96 17.62 -6.76
N TYR A 840 -14.02 17.60 -8.10
CA TYR A 840 -12.91 17.20 -8.97
C TYR A 840 -11.71 18.16 -8.85
N TYR A 841 -11.93 19.47 -9.00
CA TYR A 841 -10.85 20.46 -8.96
C TYR A 841 -10.17 20.51 -7.60
N GLN A 842 -10.90 20.32 -6.49
CA GLN A 842 -10.29 20.15 -5.18
C GLN A 842 -9.25 19.01 -5.12
N LYS A 843 -9.40 17.95 -5.92
CA LYS A 843 -8.49 16.79 -5.90
C LYS A 843 -7.15 17.07 -6.57
N VAL A 844 -7.12 17.99 -7.54
CA VAL A 844 -5.90 18.38 -8.27
C VAL A 844 -4.84 18.93 -7.32
N PHE A 845 -5.24 19.42 -6.14
CA PHE A 845 -4.35 20.01 -5.14
C PHE A 845 -3.68 19.03 -4.17
N GLU A 846 -4.16 17.78 -4.08
CA GLU A 846 -3.68 16.78 -3.12
C GLU A 846 -2.53 15.90 -3.68
N SER A 847 -1.96 16.28 -4.83
CA SER A 847 -0.75 15.70 -5.47
C SER A 847 0.53 16.38 -4.91
N PRO A 848 1.69 15.68 -4.78
CA PRO A 848 2.80 16.11 -3.91
C PRO A 848 3.35 17.51 -4.22
N LYS A 849 3.51 18.31 -3.17
CA LYS A 849 4.17 19.63 -3.17
C LYS A 849 5.37 19.60 -2.23
N GLU A 850 6.58 19.69 -2.77
CA GLU A 850 7.79 20.08 -2.04
C GLU A 850 8.18 21.50 -2.43
N VAL A 851 8.43 22.35 -1.43
CA VAL A 851 8.90 23.73 -1.60
C VAL A 851 10.31 23.79 -1.02
N GLY A 852 11.30 23.92 -1.89
CA GLY A 852 12.70 23.99 -1.52
C GLY A 852 13.60 24.14 -2.76
N PRO A 853 14.40 23.14 -3.17
CA PRO A 853 15.39 23.34 -4.24
C PRO A 853 14.80 23.37 -5.66
N LEU A 854 13.48 23.23 -5.80
CA LEU A 854 12.79 22.84 -7.04
C LEU A 854 12.22 24.00 -7.87
N VAL A 855 12.27 25.23 -7.37
CA VAL A 855 11.75 26.43 -8.07
C VAL A 855 12.55 26.74 -9.37
N SER A 856 13.69 26.07 -9.57
CA SER A 856 14.52 26.20 -10.78
C SER A 856 14.26 25.10 -11.83
N SER A 857 13.41 24.10 -11.57
CA SER A 857 13.14 23.00 -12.52
C SER A 857 12.08 23.36 -13.56
N ARG A 858 12.44 23.24 -14.86
CA ARG A 858 11.53 23.46 -16.00
C ARG A 858 10.29 22.54 -16.02
N LYS A 859 10.20 21.51 -15.17
CA LYS A 859 9.13 20.49 -15.19
C LYS A 859 8.15 20.51 -14.01
N ILE A 860 8.35 21.37 -13.01
CA ILE A 860 7.36 21.60 -11.91
C ILE A 860 6.41 22.75 -12.21
N ARG A 861 6.83 23.68 -13.07
CA ARG A 861 6.01 24.78 -13.57
C ARG A 861 4.65 24.32 -14.15
N PRO A 862 4.55 23.21 -14.92
CA PRO A 862 3.25 22.69 -15.39
C PRO A 862 2.31 22.24 -14.27
N LEU A 863 2.81 21.62 -13.19
CA LEU A 863 1.97 21.18 -12.05
C LEU A 863 1.45 22.37 -11.24
N LEU A 864 2.28 23.42 -11.08
CA LEU A 864 1.87 24.69 -10.50
C LEU A 864 0.85 25.40 -11.39
N SER A 865 1.02 25.37 -12.72
CA SER A 865 0.04 25.88 -13.68
C SER A 865 -1.29 25.15 -13.59
N MET A 866 -1.30 23.81 -13.54
CA MET A 866 -2.53 23.02 -13.37
C MET A 866 -3.26 23.36 -12.06
N SER A 867 -2.51 23.57 -10.98
CA SER A 867 -3.07 24.00 -9.69
C SER A 867 -3.65 25.43 -9.79
N LEU A 868 -2.98 26.33 -10.50
CA LEU A 868 -3.49 27.67 -10.75
C LEU A 868 -4.79 27.62 -11.55
N ASP A 869 -4.83 26.87 -12.66
CA ASP A 869 -6.00 26.71 -13.52
C ASP A 869 -7.19 26.09 -12.77
N ALA A 870 -6.94 25.07 -11.95
CA ALA A 870 -7.97 24.45 -11.11
C ALA A 870 -8.54 25.46 -10.09
N SER A 871 -7.69 26.32 -9.51
CA SER A 871 -8.12 27.36 -8.56
C SER A 871 -9.00 28.40 -9.24
N GLN A 872 -8.61 28.85 -10.43
CA GLN A 872 -9.39 29.80 -11.23
C GLN A 872 -10.75 29.21 -11.64
N LYS A 873 -10.80 27.93 -12.05
CA LYS A 873 -12.04 27.24 -12.39
C LYS A 873 -12.99 27.12 -11.20
N ILE A 874 -12.47 26.82 -10.00
CA ILE A 874 -13.28 26.86 -8.77
C ILE A 874 -13.91 28.24 -8.58
N LEU A 875 -13.12 29.32 -8.67
CA LEU A 875 -13.62 30.68 -8.47
C LEU A 875 -14.65 31.10 -9.52
N ASN A 876 -14.51 30.66 -10.78
CA ASN A 876 -15.50 30.92 -11.83
C ASN A 876 -16.80 30.15 -11.61
N ILE A 877 -16.73 28.88 -11.17
CA ILE A 877 -17.94 28.12 -10.82
C ILE A 877 -18.66 28.78 -9.64
N LEU A 878 -17.93 29.21 -8.62
CA LEU A 878 -18.49 29.91 -7.46
C LEU A 878 -19.10 31.27 -7.85
N GLU A 879 -18.51 31.98 -8.82
CA GLU A 879 -19.08 33.21 -9.39
C GLU A 879 -20.43 32.93 -10.05
N SER A 880 -20.51 31.97 -10.96
CA SER A 880 -21.76 31.60 -11.63
C SER A 880 -22.83 31.13 -10.64
N LEU A 881 -22.44 30.43 -9.57
CA LEU A 881 -23.36 30.05 -8.49
C LEU A 881 -23.81 31.26 -7.68
N GLN A 882 -22.94 32.23 -7.41
CA GLN A 882 -23.28 33.46 -6.69
C GLN A 882 -24.24 34.34 -7.52
N GLU A 883 -24.02 34.47 -8.82
CA GLU A 883 -24.89 35.21 -9.75
C GLU A 883 -26.31 34.64 -9.79
N GLN A 884 -26.43 33.32 -9.63
CA GLN A 884 -27.72 32.61 -9.53
C GLN A 884 -28.27 32.52 -8.10
N ASP A 885 -27.58 33.10 -7.12
CA ASP A 885 -27.96 33.05 -5.72
C ASP A 885 -28.00 31.60 -5.13
N LEU A 886 -27.20 30.72 -5.72
CA LEU A 886 -27.00 29.31 -5.38
C LEU A 886 -25.68 29.03 -4.65
N LEU A 887 -24.89 30.08 -4.36
CA LEU A 887 -23.68 29.94 -3.53
C LEU A 887 -24.06 29.46 -2.14
N GLU A 888 -23.59 28.27 -1.78
CA GLU A 888 -23.95 27.66 -0.51
C GLU A 888 -23.12 28.26 0.63
N THR A 889 -23.82 28.69 1.69
CA THR A 889 -23.19 29.41 2.80
C THR A 889 -23.20 28.62 4.10
N PHE A 890 -23.99 27.56 4.20
CA PHE A 890 -24.02 26.71 5.39
C PHE A 890 -23.32 25.37 5.17
N LEU A 891 -23.62 24.67 4.07
CA LEU A 891 -23.00 23.37 3.81
C LEU A 891 -21.51 23.55 3.47
N PRO A 892 -20.64 22.61 3.88
CA PRO A 892 -19.19 22.85 3.92
C PRO A 892 -18.51 22.91 2.54
N TRP A 893 -19.11 22.34 1.50
CA TRP A 893 -18.41 22.02 0.24
C TRP A 893 -17.92 23.25 -0.54
N ASP A 894 -18.71 24.32 -0.64
CA ASP A 894 -18.34 25.51 -1.39
C ASP A 894 -17.24 26.29 -0.64
N LEU A 895 -17.37 26.40 0.68
CA LEU A 895 -16.34 27.00 1.55
C LEU A 895 -15.03 26.21 1.52
N ASP A 896 -15.09 24.88 1.55
CA ASP A 896 -13.90 24.03 1.44
C ASP A 896 -13.21 24.22 0.07
N SER A 897 -13.99 24.32 -1.02
CA SER A 897 -13.46 24.57 -2.37
C SER A 897 -12.75 25.92 -2.42
N LEU A 898 -13.42 26.95 -1.90
CA LEU A 898 -12.93 28.31 -1.84
C LEU A 898 -11.64 28.38 -1.03
N PHE A 899 -11.64 27.82 0.19
CA PHE A 899 -10.48 27.83 1.07
C PHE A 899 -9.23 27.19 0.43
N VAL A 900 -9.39 26.00 -0.18
CA VAL A 900 -8.28 25.30 -0.84
C VAL A 900 -7.76 26.10 -2.02
N SER A 901 -8.64 26.64 -2.86
CA SER A 901 -8.24 27.46 -4.02
C SER A 901 -7.50 28.74 -3.61
N THR A 902 -7.98 29.45 -2.58
CA THR A 902 -7.34 30.67 -2.06
C THR A 902 -5.96 30.39 -1.49
N MET A 903 -5.82 29.31 -0.72
CA MET A 903 -4.52 28.91 -0.17
C MET A 903 -3.51 28.65 -1.29
N VAL A 904 -3.91 27.99 -2.37
CA VAL A 904 -3.04 27.70 -3.51
C VAL A 904 -2.63 28.97 -4.24
N LEU A 905 -3.55 29.90 -4.48
CA LEU A 905 -3.24 31.20 -5.08
C LEU A 905 -2.22 32.01 -4.25
N VAL A 906 -2.39 32.04 -2.92
CA VAL A 906 -1.47 32.71 -2.00
C VAL A 906 -0.08 32.07 -2.04
N LEU A 907 0.01 30.74 -2.07
CA LEU A 907 1.29 30.02 -2.11
C LEU A 907 2.00 30.14 -3.46
N ILE A 908 1.28 30.03 -4.60
CA ILE A 908 1.87 30.13 -5.95
C ILE A 908 2.51 31.50 -6.15
N ARG A 909 1.84 32.58 -5.72
CA ARG A 909 2.38 33.95 -5.78
C ARG A 909 3.74 34.09 -5.07
N PHE A 910 3.98 33.30 -4.02
CA PHE A 910 5.24 33.31 -3.29
C PHE A 910 6.31 32.41 -3.92
N VAL A 911 5.90 31.30 -4.55
CA VAL A 911 6.83 30.29 -5.10
C VAL A 911 7.36 30.69 -6.48
N ASP A 912 6.54 31.24 -7.38
CA ASP A 912 6.96 31.68 -8.73
C ASP A 912 6.26 32.98 -9.13
N ASP A 913 6.98 34.11 -9.04
CA ASP A 913 6.45 35.44 -9.36
C ASP A 913 6.17 35.63 -10.86
N THR A 914 6.78 34.80 -11.73
CA THR A 914 6.57 34.88 -13.20
C THR A 914 5.29 34.18 -13.67
N LEU A 915 4.71 33.31 -12.84
CA LEU A 915 3.35 32.76 -13.04
C LEU A 915 2.28 33.66 -12.40
N SER A 916 2.68 34.77 -11.78
CA SER A 916 1.83 35.60 -10.91
C SER A 916 1.15 36.79 -11.62
N GLU A 917 1.32 36.95 -12.94
CA GLU A 917 0.53 37.91 -13.72
C GLU A 917 -0.97 37.66 -13.47
N ASN A 918 -1.69 38.64 -12.93
CA ASN A 918 -3.10 38.60 -12.48
C ASN A 918 -3.43 37.80 -11.19
N SER A 919 -2.48 37.18 -10.49
CA SER A 919 -2.77 36.44 -9.24
C SER A 919 -3.40 37.30 -8.13
N SER A 920 -3.06 38.59 -8.08
CA SER A 920 -3.63 39.54 -7.12
C SER A 920 -5.13 39.82 -7.33
N ALA A 921 -5.61 39.76 -8.58
CA ALA A 921 -7.02 39.94 -8.89
C ALA A 921 -7.82 38.71 -8.44
N TRP A 922 -7.28 37.51 -8.68
CA TRP A 922 -7.89 36.25 -8.23
C TRP A 922 -7.92 36.11 -6.71
N ILE A 923 -6.85 36.50 -6.00
CA ILE A 923 -6.83 36.52 -4.53
C ILE A 923 -7.89 37.49 -3.99
N SER A 924 -7.97 38.70 -4.56
CA SER A 924 -9.01 39.68 -4.19
C SER A 924 -10.42 39.14 -4.42
N LYS A 925 -10.66 38.48 -5.57
CA LYS A 925 -11.93 37.82 -5.89
C LYS A 925 -12.27 36.71 -4.89
N ALA A 926 -11.29 35.89 -4.50
CA ALA A 926 -11.48 34.82 -3.53
C ALA A 926 -11.83 35.36 -2.11
N PHE A 927 -11.16 36.43 -1.68
CA PHE A 927 -11.52 37.10 -0.41
C PHE A 927 -12.89 37.77 -0.48
N ALA A 928 -13.30 38.31 -1.64
CA ALA A 928 -14.66 38.84 -1.80
C ALA A 928 -15.73 37.75 -1.60
N PHE A 929 -15.52 36.52 -2.10
CA PHE A 929 -16.42 35.40 -1.81
C PHE A 929 -16.46 35.03 -0.32
N LEU A 930 -15.30 35.01 0.35
CA LEU A 930 -15.23 34.76 1.80
C LEU A 930 -16.01 35.85 2.56
N ASP A 931 -15.83 37.11 2.19
CA ASP A 931 -16.53 38.25 2.78
C ASP A 931 -18.05 38.18 2.51
N THR A 932 -18.48 37.70 1.33
CA THR A 932 -19.89 37.40 1.04
C THR A 932 -20.44 36.33 1.99
N MET A 933 -19.74 35.20 2.15
CA MET A 933 -20.14 34.13 3.08
C MET A 933 -20.20 34.61 4.54
N ILE A 934 -19.22 35.43 4.97
CA ILE A 934 -19.18 36.07 6.29
C ILE A 934 -20.38 37.00 6.46
N SER A 935 -20.67 37.83 5.46
CA SER A 935 -21.80 38.77 5.51
C SER A 935 -23.16 38.04 5.62
N ASN A 936 -23.22 36.81 5.10
CA ASN A 936 -24.37 35.93 5.20
C ASN A 936 -24.45 35.15 6.52
N GLY A 937 -23.45 35.26 7.39
CA GLY A 937 -23.46 34.68 8.75
C GLY A 937 -22.57 33.45 8.94
N ASN A 938 -21.71 33.12 7.97
CA ASN A 938 -20.79 31.99 8.11
C ASN A 938 -19.56 32.36 8.97
N LYS A 939 -19.52 31.82 10.19
CA LYS A 939 -18.43 32.06 11.16
C LYS A 939 -17.17 31.24 10.89
N ILE A 940 -17.32 30.11 10.20
CA ILE A 940 -16.20 29.29 9.79
C ILE A 940 -15.43 30.02 8.70
N ALA A 941 -16.14 30.64 7.74
CA ALA A 941 -15.55 31.49 6.71
C ALA A 941 -14.79 32.67 7.32
N GLU A 942 -15.30 33.29 8.39
CA GLU A 942 -14.61 34.36 9.13
C GLU A 942 -13.26 33.90 9.68
N SER A 943 -13.26 32.74 10.34
CA SER A 943 -12.04 32.16 10.91
C SER A 943 -11.04 31.74 9.82
N ARG A 944 -11.53 31.09 8.75
CA ARG A 944 -10.71 30.66 7.60
C ARG A 944 -10.12 31.84 6.83
N ALA A 945 -10.87 32.94 6.69
CA ALA A 945 -10.37 34.17 6.08
C ALA A 945 -9.28 34.82 6.95
N ALA A 946 -9.43 34.81 8.28
CA ALA A 946 -8.39 35.31 9.18
C ALA A 946 -7.10 34.48 9.08
N GLU A 947 -7.19 33.14 9.05
CA GLU A 947 -6.05 32.23 8.84
C GLU A 947 -5.33 32.51 7.51
N LEU A 948 -6.07 32.69 6.41
CA LEU A 948 -5.52 32.98 5.08
C LEU A 948 -4.86 34.37 4.99
N ARG A 949 -5.50 35.41 5.56
CA ARG A 949 -4.91 36.77 5.63
C ARG A 949 -3.62 36.75 6.43
N LYS A 950 -3.58 35.97 7.53
CA LYS A 950 -2.38 35.84 8.34
C LYS A 950 -1.22 35.19 7.57
N LEU A 951 -1.53 34.17 6.76
CA LEU A 951 -0.54 33.54 5.88
C LEU A 951 0.02 34.56 4.87
N GLU A 952 -0.85 35.34 4.24
CA GLU A 952 -0.47 36.37 3.26
C GLU A 952 0.42 37.47 3.88
N GLU A 953 0.07 37.94 5.09
CA GLU A 953 0.86 38.91 5.86
C GLU A 953 2.28 38.41 6.12
N LEU A 954 2.40 37.16 6.61
CA LEU A 954 3.68 36.54 6.94
C LEU A 954 4.55 36.37 5.68
N LEU A 955 3.98 35.84 4.59
CA LEU A 955 4.71 35.66 3.33
C LEU A 955 5.18 37.01 2.75
N SER A 956 4.38 38.07 2.90
CA SER A 956 4.74 39.42 2.47
C SER A 956 5.89 40.01 3.31
N GLU A 957 5.89 39.80 4.63
CA GLU A 957 6.98 40.22 5.53
C GLU A 957 8.32 39.55 5.17
N TYR A 958 8.29 38.25 4.83
CA TYR A 958 9.47 37.53 4.40
C TYR A 958 10.07 38.10 3.11
N SER A 959 9.23 38.41 2.12
CA SER A 959 9.68 39.01 0.84
C SER A 959 10.38 40.35 1.05
N VAL A 960 9.86 41.21 1.94
CA VAL A 960 10.48 42.51 2.27
C VAL A 960 11.84 42.34 2.96
N ASN A 961 11.97 41.34 3.85
CA ASN A 961 13.22 41.06 4.56
C ASN A 961 14.31 40.47 3.64
N ARG A 962 13.93 39.66 2.65
CA ARG A 962 14.84 39.11 1.63
C ARG A 962 15.47 40.21 0.76
N THR A 963 14.67 41.21 0.37
CA THR A 963 15.16 42.37 -0.39
C THR A 963 16.10 43.24 0.46
N ARG A 964 15.89 43.35 1.78
CA ARG A 964 16.80 44.08 2.70
C ARG A 964 18.16 43.39 2.90
N GLN A 965 18.21 42.06 2.93
CA GLN A 965 19.46 41.31 3.12
C GLN A 965 20.38 41.32 1.89
N GLN A 966 19.86 41.56 0.69
CA GLN A 966 20.67 41.72 -0.52
C GLN A 966 21.46 43.05 -0.59
N TYR A 967 21.16 44.02 0.29
CA TYR A 967 21.84 45.33 0.33
C TYR A 967 22.80 45.54 1.52
N THR A 968 23.09 44.50 2.32
CA THR A 968 24.03 44.62 3.46
C THR A 968 25.19 43.64 3.37
N THR A 969 26.17 43.98 2.53
CA THR A 969 27.52 43.38 2.57
C THR A 969 28.40 44.20 3.54
N PRO A 970 29.09 43.59 4.52
CA PRO A 970 29.99 44.31 5.40
C PRO A 970 31.35 44.55 4.72
N LEU A 971 31.70 45.81 4.48
CA LEU A 971 33.06 46.22 4.07
C LEU A 971 33.94 46.39 5.31
N LEU A 972 35.06 45.66 5.36
CA LEU A 972 36.16 45.87 6.31
C LEU A 972 37.07 47.02 5.84
N PRO A 973 37.80 47.70 6.75
CA PRO A 973 38.12 49.12 6.63
C PRO A 973 39.52 49.37 6.06
N GLN A 974 39.64 50.28 5.08
CA GLN A 974 40.90 50.98 4.80
C GLN A 974 40.68 52.45 4.41
N GLN A 975 41.17 53.30 5.33
CA GLN A 975 41.88 54.57 5.16
C GLN A 975 41.21 55.75 4.41
N GLN A 976 41.35 56.90 5.07
CA GLN A 976 40.74 58.19 4.80
C GLN A 976 41.37 58.97 3.64
N GLN A 977 40.47 59.56 2.82
CA GLN A 977 40.48 60.93 2.24
C GLN A 977 41.42 61.29 1.05
N PRO A 978 41.12 62.37 0.26
CA PRO A 978 39.81 62.79 -0.28
C PRO A 978 39.85 63.50 -1.69
N VAL A 979 38.66 63.83 -2.22
CA VAL A 979 38.28 64.92 -3.18
C VAL A 979 38.88 64.97 -4.60
N GLY A 980 38.00 65.07 -5.62
CA GLY A 980 38.33 65.75 -6.88
C GLY A 980 37.42 65.43 -8.07
N GLN A 981 36.44 66.31 -8.32
CA GLN A 981 35.53 66.34 -9.48
C GLN A 981 36.27 66.41 -10.82
N TYR A 982 35.67 65.88 -11.90
CA TYR A 982 35.18 66.65 -13.08
C TYR A 982 34.76 65.71 -14.23
N GLN A 983 33.48 65.77 -14.58
CA GLN A 983 32.89 65.50 -15.91
C GLN A 983 33.23 66.67 -16.88
N PRO A 984 32.74 66.79 -18.14
CA PRO A 984 31.95 65.92 -19.08
C PRO A 984 32.69 65.90 -20.47
N PRO A 985 32.13 65.69 -21.71
CA PRO A 985 30.72 65.71 -22.18
C PRO A 985 30.31 64.68 -23.29
N PRO A 986 29.03 64.72 -23.75
CA PRO A 986 28.36 63.62 -24.44
C PRO A 986 27.94 63.89 -25.92
N ASP A 987 27.21 62.91 -26.46
CA ASP A 987 26.27 62.90 -27.61
C ASP A 987 26.79 62.72 -29.06
N ARG A 988 26.36 61.61 -29.72
CA ARG A 988 25.33 61.58 -30.80
C ARG A 988 25.29 60.26 -31.63
N ASN A 989 24.10 59.66 -31.67
CA ASN A 989 23.29 59.16 -32.81
C ASN A 989 23.86 58.37 -34.03
N LEU A 990 23.31 57.14 -34.16
CA LEU A 990 22.54 56.52 -35.27
C LEU A 990 23.15 56.21 -36.68
N MET A 991 23.09 54.90 -36.99
CA MET A 991 22.48 54.21 -38.17
C MET A 991 23.31 53.77 -39.41
N ARG A 992 23.08 52.47 -39.76
CA ARG A 992 23.05 51.77 -41.08
C ARG A 992 24.40 51.49 -41.79
N SER A 993 24.62 50.41 -42.55
CA SER A 993 23.80 49.28 -43.06
C SER A 993 24.69 48.22 -43.74
N ASP A 994 24.31 46.95 -43.58
CA ASP A 994 24.27 45.81 -44.54
C ASP A 994 25.46 45.29 -45.38
N MET A 995 25.49 43.94 -45.41
CA MET A 995 25.68 42.99 -46.53
C MET A 995 26.95 42.09 -46.59
N GLN A 996 26.62 40.77 -46.60
CA GLN A 996 27.21 39.62 -47.32
C GLN A 996 28.03 38.54 -46.56
N SER A 997 27.42 37.34 -46.52
CA SER A 997 27.92 35.96 -46.35
C SER A 997 28.97 35.58 -47.43
N PRO A 998 29.72 34.43 -47.41
CA PRO A 998 29.30 33.08 -46.98
C PRO A 998 30.36 32.16 -46.30
N GLN A 999 29.92 30.96 -45.91
CA GLN A 999 30.61 29.83 -45.27
C GLN A 999 31.67 29.10 -46.14
N ILE A 1000 32.70 28.50 -45.52
CA ILE A 1000 33.36 27.18 -45.77
C ILE A 1000 34.06 26.77 -44.43
N MET A 1001 33.62 25.74 -43.67
CA MET A 1001 34.10 24.32 -43.59
C MET A 1001 35.61 24.16 -43.27
N MET A 1002 36.16 23.21 -42.49
CA MET A 1002 35.69 22.03 -41.72
C MET A 1002 36.87 21.45 -40.88
N ASN A 1003 36.55 20.65 -39.83
CA ASN A 1003 37.31 19.49 -39.25
C ASN A 1003 38.63 19.77 -38.51
N SER A 1004 39.09 19.02 -37.50
CA SER A 1004 38.83 17.73 -36.82
C SER A 1004 39.42 17.92 -35.38
N GLU A 1005 39.01 17.33 -34.25
CA GLU A 1005 38.98 15.90 -33.92
C GLU A 1005 38.62 15.79 -32.41
N ALA A 1006 37.62 14.98 -32.03
CA ALA A 1006 37.53 14.21 -30.77
C ALA A 1006 36.10 13.67 -30.61
N MET A 1007 35.87 12.46 -31.13
CA MET A 1007 34.72 11.62 -30.81
C MET A 1007 35.28 10.25 -30.37
N GLY A 1008 34.83 9.76 -29.21
CA GLY A 1008 35.29 8.50 -28.65
C GLY A 1008 34.20 7.84 -27.80
N MET A 1009 33.43 6.97 -28.45
CA MET A 1009 32.72 5.78 -27.95
C MET A 1009 31.64 5.92 -26.85
N TYR A 1010 30.39 5.93 -27.32
CA TYR A 1010 29.25 5.28 -26.65
C TYR A 1010 29.40 3.75 -26.79
N THR A 1011 29.41 3.02 -25.67
CA THR A 1011 29.29 1.55 -25.66
C THR A 1011 28.29 1.08 -24.60
N ALA A 1012 27.35 0.26 -25.08
CA ALA A 1012 26.63 -0.86 -24.45
C ALA A 1012 26.03 -0.73 -23.03
N PHE A 1013 24.69 -0.75 -22.99
CA PHE A 1013 23.91 -1.26 -21.86
C PHE A 1013 23.93 -2.80 -21.88
N SER A 1014 24.54 -3.43 -20.88
CA SER A 1014 24.28 -4.80 -20.44
C SER A 1014 24.94 -5.10 -19.08
N ASP A 1015 24.17 -5.71 -18.17
CA ASP A 1015 24.56 -6.50 -16.98
C ASP A 1015 25.39 -5.82 -15.88
N GLU A 1016 25.38 -6.22 -14.60
CA GLU A 1016 24.53 -7.05 -13.73
C GLU A 1016 25.02 -6.73 -12.31
N SER A 1017 24.19 -7.02 -11.29
CA SER A 1017 24.61 -7.36 -9.93
C SER A 1017 25.59 -6.43 -9.19
N SER A 1018 25.06 -5.51 -8.37
CA SER A 1018 25.72 -5.09 -7.12
C SER A 1018 24.71 -4.39 -6.21
N GLY A 1019 24.82 -4.64 -4.90
CA GLY A 1019 23.82 -4.27 -3.91
C GLY A 1019 23.78 -2.80 -3.48
N PHE A 1020 23.01 -2.60 -2.40
CA PHE A 1020 22.83 -1.39 -1.57
C PHE A 1020 21.95 -0.27 -2.14
N GLY A 1021 21.07 0.23 -1.26
CA GLY A 1021 20.34 1.49 -1.40
C GLY A 1021 19.03 1.38 -2.18
N ASP A 1022 17.93 1.12 -1.48
CA ASP A 1022 16.58 1.05 -2.10
C ASP A 1022 15.87 2.42 -2.09
N ASP A 1023 16.64 3.51 -2.00
CA ASP A 1023 16.15 4.87 -2.11
C ASP A 1023 16.69 5.49 -3.40
N LEU A 1024 15.76 5.99 -4.22
CA LEU A 1024 16.11 6.87 -5.32
C LEU A 1024 16.66 8.16 -4.71
N THR A 1025 17.84 8.61 -5.15
CA THR A 1025 18.35 9.92 -4.75
C THR A 1025 17.40 11.03 -5.23
N ALA A 1026 17.46 12.23 -4.64
CA ALA A 1026 16.70 13.38 -5.13
C ALA A 1026 16.93 13.61 -6.64
N GLU A 1027 18.16 13.40 -7.12
CA GLU A 1027 18.52 13.43 -8.53
C GLU A 1027 17.90 12.31 -9.36
N GLN A 1028 17.72 11.11 -8.81
CA GLN A 1028 17.06 10.00 -9.51
C GLN A 1028 15.54 10.14 -9.53
N ILE A 1029 14.92 10.71 -8.50
CA ILE A 1029 13.49 11.08 -8.51
C ILE A 1029 13.26 12.28 -9.42
N LEU A 1030 14.15 13.28 -9.41
CA LEU A 1030 14.14 14.35 -10.41
C LEU A 1030 14.35 13.77 -11.80
N ALA A 1031 15.31 12.89 -12.03
CA ALA A 1031 15.54 12.26 -13.33
C ALA A 1031 14.36 11.40 -13.76
N VAL A 1032 13.63 10.77 -12.82
CA VAL A 1032 12.41 9.99 -13.10
C VAL A 1032 11.23 10.92 -13.39
N ALA A 1033 11.01 11.97 -12.60
CA ALA A 1033 10.03 13.03 -12.87
C ALA A 1033 10.37 13.82 -14.13
N GLU A 1034 11.65 13.90 -14.49
CA GLU A 1034 12.16 14.45 -15.74
C GLU A 1034 12.04 13.45 -16.89
N SER A 1035 12.11 12.14 -16.65
CA SER A 1035 11.89 11.09 -17.65
C SER A 1035 10.41 10.77 -17.88
N MET A 1036 9.54 11.18 -16.95
CA MET A 1036 8.10 11.21 -17.17
C MET A 1036 7.89 12.16 -18.34
N ASP A 1037 7.49 11.60 -19.48
CA ASP A 1037 7.17 12.34 -20.68
C ASP A 1037 5.88 13.15 -20.44
N LEU A 1038 6.03 14.25 -19.70
CA LEU A 1038 5.10 15.38 -19.70
C LEU A 1038 5.19 16.15 -21.03
N GLY A 1039 5.83 15.59 -22.07
CA GLY A 1039 5.86 16.12 -23.44
C GLY A 1039 4.84 15.45 -24.36
N THR A 1040 4.29 14.28 -24.01
CA THR A 1040 3.06 13.75 -24.64
C THR A 1040 1.84 14.43 -24.03
N THR A 1041 1.76 15.74 -24.24
CA THR A 1041 0.79 16.63 -23.60
C THR A 1041 -0.28 17.09 -24.54
N ASP A 1042 -0.94 16.14 -25.19
CA ASP A 1042 -2.27 16.38 -25.73
C ASP A 1042 -3.26 16.70 -24.60
N TRP A 1043 -3.04 16.20 -23.38
CA TRP A 1043 -3.87 16.55 -22.22
C TRP A 1043 -3.52 17.93 -21.59
N LEU A 1044 -2.26 18.44 -21.67
CA LEU A 1044 -1.99 19.85 -21.32
C LEU A 1044 -2.55 20.78 -22.37
N ASN A 1045 -2.54 20.41 -23.66
CA ASN A 1045 -3.30 21.15 -24.66
C ASN A 1045 -4.80 21.07 -24.35
N THR A 1046 -5.35 19.98 -23.83
CA THR A 1046 -6.78 19.91 -23.44
C THR A 1046 -7.11 20.76 -22.19
N LEU A 1047 -6.13 21.07 -21.34
CA LEU A 1047 -6.27 21.99 -20.20
C LEU A 1047 -5.96 23.46 -20.56
N ALA A 1048 -5.05 23.70 -21.51
CA ALA A 1048 -4.62 25.03 -21.97
C ALA A 1048 -5.38 25.56 -23.21
N THR A 1049 -5.97 24.69 -24.04
CA THR A 1049 -6.98 25.06 -25.07
C THR A 1049 -8.35 25.32 -24.46
N MET A 1050 -8.42 25.46 -23.14
CA MET A 1050 -9.59 25.96 -22.43
C MET A 1050 -9.82 27.47 -22.64
N ASP A 1051 -9.02 28.13 -23.47
CA ASP A 1051 -9.32 29.44 -24.05
C ASP A 1051 -9.73 29.31 -25.53
N THR A 1052 -11.02 29.11 -25.76
CA THR A 1052 -11.75 29.67 -26.93
C THR A 1052 -13.26 29.61 -26.70
N TYR A 1053 -13.72 30.02 -25.51
CA TYR A 1053 -15.07 30.55 -25.40
C TYR A 1053 -15.01 31.80 -24.53
N GLN A 1054 -14.79 32.93 -25.20
CA GLN A 1054 -15.17 34.23 -24.68
C GLN A 1054 -16.61 34.10 -24.17
N MET A 1055 -16.80 34.34 -22.87
CA MET A 1055 -18.04 34.94 -22.40
C MET A 1055 -18.15 36.27 -23.14
N VAL A 1056 -18.99 36.29 -24.19
CA VAL A 1056 -19.20 37.46 -25.04
C VAL A 1056 -19.77 38.59 -24.18
N ASP A 1057 -19.09 39.74 -24.22
CA ASP A 1057 -19.55 41.00 -23.65
C ASP A 1057 -20.91 41.40 -24.26
N PRO A 1058 -21.96 41.70 -23.48
CA PRO A 1058 -23.28 42.02 -24.03
C PRO A 1058 -23.39 43.36 -24.80
N GLN A 1059 -22.28 44.05 -25.11
CA GLN A 1059 -22.33 45.43 -25.63
C GLN A 1059 -22.00 45.66 -27.11
N GLU A 1060 -21.63 44.66 -27.90
CA GLU A 1060 -21.38 44.89 -29.33
C GLU A 1060 -22.29 44.04 -30.22
N HIS A 1061 -23.54 44.47 -30.41
CA HIS A 1061 -24.27 44.33 -31.69
C HIS A 1061 -25.47 45.31 -31.72
N HIS A 1062 -25.17 46.59 -31.88
CA HIS A 1062 -26.03 47.48 -32.67
C HIS A 1062 -25.32 47.74 -34.00
N ILE A 1063 -25.80 47.08 -35.07
CA ILE A 1063 -26.03 47.57 -36.44
C ILE A 1063 -26.64 46.41 -37.23
#